data_AF-A0A5B0MMJ7-F1
#
_entry.id   AF-A0A5B0MMJ7-F1
#
_cell.length_a   1.000
_cell.length_b   1.000
_cell.length_c   1.000
_cell.angle_alpha   90.00
_cell.angle_beta   90.00
_cell.angle_gamma   90.00
#
_symmetry.space_group_name_H-M   'P 1'
#
loop_
_entity.id
_entity.type
_entity.pdbx_description
1 polymer ?
#
loop_
_entity_poly.entity_id
_entity_poly.type
_entity_poly.pdbx_seq_one_letter_code
_entity_poly.pdbx_strand_id
1 'polypeptide(L)'
;MIILTRICPLFQYGFQTARQNSFLPFQHFPKSIRNSQLSSSLKHVIAPNLGSKKGKSQANFADTWPDNMNARRKVLIATLEYEIIDWKIKVKIGGLGVMSSLMGKVMDDLDLLWVIPKVSDLEYPEAERTQPIPVVVFGQTYLVECQIHKFQNITYYLLDSPVFRANTKENPYPARMDDLSSAIFYSYWNQSIAEICRRTPDLTIYHINDYHGALAPLYLLPTILPVSLSLHNAEFQGQWPLGTPEEEEEVCRSFNLSSKVCSRYARYGSVFNLLHAAASYISQHQNSIGVAGVSEKYGKRSWARYPVLWTLKSIEPLPNPDPSDVESLDVTPLDMRTIQIDQEAESKRPGDKLKLQDWAGLHQDPKAQVFVFVGRWSFQKGVDLIADVFPLLLEKRKDVQLIAIGPVIDLYGKLAALKLNRLMEIYPGRVCSKPVFTSLPDFVFSGGDFALIPSRDEPFGLVAVEFGRKGALGVGSRLGGLGLMPGWWFPVESDSTAHLHSQFAKTLKAALESPEEERALLRARSAHQRFPVLEWRIKMEDIHSRSVRASRKYAGRLASNIDPIGAIKPDESPSPSNEQGVTCGAHPSSSASHKTGGMHSSSTENQPDALGSHLNQTRPSLDVSRMLSSSNKLAVQLSEAVKRLMITKNGNQSSRPSEIHSAHVDDSSTPSERPPNDDQEILNSIVTLEKINNNADEHNLADFQRTFSRQDDKNSPLNQAVKDFTDEDGKASQDFVRRLQKLDVSNSQTELCIATYIVAAHKAHFNEVRKGTLALAKTKFASSPTLSVTSIMPRTMLGGGINPHINNLSDQAKNEKNDTLDVTTALSMNLWQIRLQRRVFGWPIYTILLAVGQILGATSFQLSLLSGTSSNGSFDFYVIGAVNILGSASWYGLSCRKPATWSLSMPWIFFGLAFVFIGLPSLSENLKQYSRRHPLAVAASGFYSFASSAGFLFFSSNFGEEAGGTTDSWVRRACIVQGTQQVWVGALWYWGFKLQNVDPMNAALAPPGWINVITLSLGAGCFFIAYILFTGLPKYYRNVPGTVPNFTRALFRRKLVLWYLAAEILRNYWLSGPYGRNWNFLWTRETSFGITLFLLLFFFIGVWGLTIWGLSLASKSHTWIVAIFAIGLGAPRWCQMLWGTSSVASYISWGGSAGPHIATSLWLWLGVLDAVQGVGLGMILLQTLSRVHVAATLCLAQIIGSTAVLVARATAPNRIGPGGVFPDLALWNPKFSYLDSPLANWQFWIALICQLVIVAGYFILFRREQLSKP
;
A
#
# COMPACT_ATOMS: atom_id res chain seq x y z
N MET A 1 -13.12 -30.61 23.78
CA MET A 1 -13.81 -29.30 23.84
C MET A 1 -14.25 -28.90 25.24
N ILE A 2 -14.72 -29.82 26.10
CA ILE A 2 -15.34 -29.49 27.41
C ILE A 2 -14.37 -29.13 28.56
N ILE A 3 -13.06 -29.44 28.44
CA ILE A 3 -12.08 -29.23 29.53
C ILE A 3 -11.43 -27.83 29.51
N LEU A 4 -11.40 -27.15 28.36
CA LEU A 4 -10.78 -25.81 28.22
C LEU A 4 -11.54 -24.68 28.93
N THR A 5 -12.79 -24.92 29.36
CA THR A 5 -13.68 -23.91 29.96
C THR A 5 -13.54 -23.74 31.49
N ARG A 6 -12.59 -24.43 32.16
CA ARG A 6 -12.49 -24.43 33.64
C ARG A 6 -11.17 -23.94 34.24
N ILE A 7 -10.24 -23.39 33.45
CA ILE A 7 -8.93 -22.88 33.96
C ILE A 7 -8.73 -21.37 33.65
N CYS A 8 -9.81 -20.57 33.71
CA CYS A 8 -9.73 -19.09 33.66
C CYS A 8 -10.97 -18.41 34.31
N PRO A 9 -11.05 -18.31 35.64
CA PRO A 9 -11.83 -17.25 36.28
C PRO A 9 -11.08 -15.89 36.20
N LEU A 10 -11.79 -14.78 36.45
CA LEU A 10 -11.24 -13.42 36.64
C LEU A 10 -10.56 -12.74 35.42
N PHE A 11 -11.27 -12.65 34.29
CA PHE A 11 -11.28 -11.41 33.50
C PHE A 11 -12.70 -11.13 32.99
N GLN A 12 -13.53 -10.50 33.83
CA GLN A 12 -14.84 -9.99 33.41
C GLN A 12 -14.68 -8.84 32.42
N TYR A 13 -15.62 -8.74 31.47
CA TYR A 13 -15.71 -7.63 30.52
C TYR A 13 -16.19 -6.34 31.21
N GLY A 14 -15.29 -5.68 31.93
CA GLY A 14 -15.52 -4.33 32.42
C GLY A 14 -15.39 -3.31 31.30
N PHE A 15 -16.43 -2.48 31.10
CA PHE A 15 -16.20 -1.13 30.60
C PHE A 15 -15.20 -0.45 31.54
N GLN A 16 -14.13 0.16 31.02
CA GLN A 16 -13.17 0.89 31.85
C GLN A 16 -13.77 2.22 32.31
N THR A 17 -14.55 2.17 33.40
CA THR A 17 -14.73 3.32 34.28
C THR A 17 -13.35 3.85 34.69
N ALA A 18 -13.18 5.17 34.71
CA ALA A 18 -11.89 5.80 34.57
C ALA A 18 -10.94 5.62 35.78
N ARG A 19 -10.20 4.50 35.82
CA ARG A 19 -9.05 4.33 36.74
C ARG A 19 -7.82 5.08 36.22
N GLN A 20 -7.67 6.30 36.71
CA GLN A 20 -6.41 6.92 37.13
C GLN A 20 -5.14 6.52 36.35
N ASN A 21 -5.06 6.93 35.08
CA ASN A 21 -3.77 7.30 34.50
C ASN A 21 -3.66 8.82 34.56
N SER A 22 -2.70 9.34 35.33
CA SER A 22 -2.39 10.76 35.39
C SER A 22 -1.74 11.21 34.07
N PHE A 23 -2.53 11.85 33.20
CA PHE A 23 -2.04 12.52 31.99
C PHE A 23 -1.23 13.79 32.37
N LEU A 24 0.02 13.60 32.80
CA LEU A 24 0.98 14.67 33.08
C LEU A 24 2.38 14.27 32.58
N PRO A 25 2.77 14.65 31.35
CA PRO A 25 4.15 14.55 30.88
C PRO A 25 5.02 15.70 31.42
N PHE A 26 4.91 16.03 32.71
CA PHE A 26 5.48 17.23 33.33
C PHE A 26 6.29 16.95 34.61
N GLN A 27 7.29 16.08 34.50
CA GLN A 27 8.43 16.03 35.43
C GLN A 27 9.75 15.84 34.67
N HIS A 28 10.22 16.89 34.00
CA HIS A 28 11.64 17.31 33.94
C HIS A 28 11.83 18.50 32.97
N PHE A 29 11.45 19.69 33.42
CA PHE A 29 12.00 20.97 32.93
C PHE A 29 12.35 21.85 34.16
N PRO A 30 13.37 22.73 34.10
CA PRO A 30 13.74 23.58 35.23
C PRO A 30 12.65 24.60 35.58
N LYS A 31 12.52 24.95 36.87
CA LYS A 31 11.50 25.90 37.39
C LYS A 31 11.76 27.38 37.07
N SER A 32 12.33 27.71 35.92
CA SER A 32 12.86 29.06 35.61
C SER A 32 12.29 29.72 34.34
N ILE A 33 11.03 29.44 34.01
CA ILE A 33 10.15 30.39 33.30
C ILE A 33 8.83 30.40 34.06
N ARG A 34 8.60 31.46 34.86
CA ARG A 34 7.32 31.90 35.44
C ARG A 34 7.54 33.17 36.26
N ASN A 35 7.65 34.31 35.57
CA ASN A 35 7.21 35.65 35.98
C ASN A 35 7.73 36.71 34.99
N SER A 36 7.14 37.90 35.05
CA SER A 36 7.18 38.95 34.02
C SER A 36 8.41 39.87 34.03
N GLN A 37 8.50 40.65 32.93
CA GLN A 37 9.31 41.86 32.69
C GLN A 37 10.68 41.69 32.03
N LEU A 38 10.95 42.59 31.07
CA LEU A 38 12.26 42.81 30.48
C LEU A 38 13.22 43.40 31.52
N SER A 39 14.40 42.81 31.66
CA SER A 39 15.61 43.56 32.03
C SER A 39 16.86 42.88 31.48
N SER A 40 17.93 43.65 31.33
CA SER A 40 19.12 43.26 30.58
C SER A 40 20.19 42.60 31.44
N SER A 41 20.13 41.28 31.65
CA SER A 41 21.34 40.49 31.97
C SER A 41 21.17 38.99 31.69
N LEU A 42 21.74 38.53 30.56
CA LEU A 42 22.05 37.11 30.34
C LEU A 42 23.15 36.94 29.26
N LYS A 43 24.26 37.65 29.46
CA LYS A 43 25.53 37.32 28.77
C LYS A 43 26.25 36.23 29.58
N HIS A 44 26.87 35.29 28.86
CA HIS A 44 27.61 34.11 29.35
C HIS A 44 26.77 32.92 29.85
N VAL A 45 27.40 31.74 29.75
CA VAL A 45 26.95 30.37 30.04
C VAL A 45 26.12 29.70 28.93
N ILE A 46 26.60 28.68 28.21
CA ILE A 46 27.97 28.14 28.00
C ILE A 46 28.06 27.77 26.50
N ALA A 47 29.21 28.00 25.86
CA ALA A 47 29.53 27.43 24.55
C ALA A 47 30.56 26.28 24.71
N PRO A 48 30.44 25.16 23.98
CA PRO A 48 31.44 24.10 24.02
C PRO A 48 32.70 24.51 23.23
N ASN A 49 33.80 24.78 23.94
CA ASN A 49 35.10 25.04 23.31
C ASN A 49 35.61 23.82 22.53
N LEU A 50 35.71 23.96 21.20
CA LEU A 50 36.64 23.16 20.39
C LEU A 50 37.77 24.08 19.91
N GLY A 51 39.01 23.73 20.26
CA GLY A 51 40.19 24.51 19.88
C GLY A 51 40.42 24.53 18.37
N SER A 52 40.81 25.68 17.83
CA SER A 52 41.00 25.85 16.38
C SER A 52 42.24 25.12 15.86
N LYS A 53 42.09 24.42 14.73
CA LYS A 53 43.13 24.40 13.68
C LYS A 53 42.51 24.92 12.39
N LYS A 54 43.24 25.80 11.70
CA LYS A 54 42.73 26.62 10.59
C LYS A 54 42.49 25.80 9.32
N GLY A 55 41.51 26.25 8.52
CA GLY A 55 41.60 26.20 7.05
C GLY A 55 40.77 25.14 6.32
N LYS A 56 39.54 25.50 5.96
CA LYS A 56 38.99 25.45 4.58
C LYS A 56 37.62 26.13 4.54
N SER A 57 37.20 26.58 3.36
CA SER A 57 35.99 27.39 3.16
C SER A 57 34.72 26.70 3.68
N GLN A 58 33.95 27.43 4.49
CA GLN A 58 32.53 27.18 4.73
C GLN A 58 31.76 28.42 4.28
N ALA A 59 30.59 28.25 3.66
CA ALA A 59 29.71 29.37 3.38
C ALA A 59 29.19 29.98 4.70
N ASN A 60 29.28 31.30 4.85
CA ASN A 60 28.88 32.01 6.06
C ASN A 60 27.35 32.02 6.23
N PHE A 61 26.81 30.98 6.86
CA PHE A 61 25.41 30.93 7.30
C PHE A 61 25.19 31.53 8.71
N ALA A 62 26.27 31.91 9.42
CA ALA A 62 26.25 32.29 10.83
C ALA A 62 25.28 33.45 11.14
N ASP A 63 25.16 34.43 10.24
CA ASP A 63 24.32 35.61 10.42
C ASP A 63 22.83 35.37 10.13
N THR A 64 22.43 34.14 9.78
CA THR A 64 21.07 33.79 9.33
C THR A 64 20.33 32.86 10.31
N TRP A 65 19.00 32.96 10.34
CA TRP A 65 18.15 32.05 11.13
C TRP A 65 18.37 30.59 10.71
N PRO A 66 18.38 29.60 11.62
CA PRO A 66 18.14 29.69 13.07
C PRO A 66 19.40 29.90 13.92
N ASP A 67 20.53 30.27 13.31
CA ASP A 67 21.81 30.37 14.00
C ASP A 67 22.04 31.81 14.53
N ASN A 68 21.50 32.81 13.84
CA ASN A 68 21.16 34.13 14.38
C ASN A 68 19.65 34.22 14.67
N MET A 69 19.26 34.43 15.93
CA MET A 69 17.84 34.56 16.33
C MET A 69 17.21 35.92 15.99
N ASN A 70 18.02 36.96 15.75
CA ASN A 70 17.53 38.29 15.34
C ASN A 70 17.26 38.38 13.84
N ALA A 71 17.67 37.37 13.05
CA ALA A 71 17.37 37.29 11.63
C ALA A 71 15.94 36.78 11.43
N ARG A 72 15.11 37.57 10.73
CA ARG A 72 13.75 37.18 10.37
C ARG A 72 13.79 36.05 9.34
N ARG A 73 13.01 34.98 9.57
CA ARG A 73 12.96 33.80 8.70
C ARG A 73 11.97 34.01 7.55
N LYS A 74 12.38 33.66 6.33
CA LYS A 74 11.49 33.58 5.15
C LYS A 74 10.98 32.16 4.99
N VAL A 75 9.66 31.97 5.10
CA VAL A 75 9.00 30.67 4.96
C VAL A 75 8.10 30.70 3.73
N LEU A 76 8.31 29.77 2.81
CA LEU A 76 7.37 29.56 1.70
C LEU A 76 6.34 28.49 2.06
N ILE A 77 5.07 28.74 1.77
CA ILE A 77 4.00 27.76 1.71
C ILE A 77 3.35 27.79 0.33
N ALA A 78 2.87 26.64 -0.11
CA ALA A 78 2.09 26.53 -1.34
C ALA A 78 0.91 25.59 -1.08
N THR A 79 -0.31 26.09 -1.22
CA THR A 79 -1.54 25.34 -0.90
C THR A 79 -2.67 25.64 -1.89
N LEU A 80 -3.47 24.61 -2.16
CA LEU A 80 -4.67 24.72 -3.03
C LEU A 80 -5.90 25.21 -2.24
N GLU A 81 -5.88 25.08 -0.90
CA GLU A 81 -6.78 25.77 0.04
C GLU A 81 -6.06 26.99 0.63
N TYR A 82 -6.72 28.16 0.69
CA TYR A 82 -6.13 29.42 1.13
C TYR A 82 -7.16 30.48 1.54
N GLU A 83 -6.67 31.54 2.19
CA GLU A 83 -7.45 32.73 2.57
C GLU A 83 -6.60 33.98 2.32
N ILE A 84 -7.07 34.88 1.44
CA ILE A 84 -6.47 36.21 1.23
C ILE A 84 -7.20 37.17 2.16
N ILE A 85 -6.55 37.52 3.28
CA ILE A 85 -7.20 38.06 4.48
C ILE A 85 -7.91 39.40 4.23
N ASP A 86 -7.27 40.33 3.52
CA ASP A 86 -7.78 41.67 3.23
C ASP A 86 -8.84 41.68 2.11
N TRP A 87 -8.62 40.89 1.06
CA TRP A 87 -9.57 40.71 -0.03
C TRP A 87 -10.79 39.85 0.36
N LYS A 88 -10.77 39.20 1.53
CA LYS A 88 -11.81 38.28 2.04
C LYS A 88 -12.06 37.06 1.13
N ILE A 89 -11.15 36.78 0.20
CA ILE A 89 -11.22 35.64 -0.72
C ILE A 89 -10.79 34.37 0.02
N LYS A 90 -11.58 33.29 -0.12
CA LYS A 90 -11.34 32.05 0.64
C LYS A 90 -11.73 30.79 -0.15
N VAL A 91 -10.79 29.86 -0.21
CA VAL A 91 -10.93 28.50 -0.77
C VAL A 91 -10.61 27.50 0.37
N LYS A 92 -11.61 26.77 0.86
CA LYS A 92 -11.49 25.80 1.96
C LYS A 92 -12.45 24.63 1.74
N ILE A 93 -11.93 23.41 1.83
CA ILE A 93 -12.74 22.18 1.95
C ILE A 93 -12.49 21.49 3.31
N GLY A 94 -11.27 21.57 3.85
CA GLY A 94 -10.83 20.72 4.94
C GLY A 94 -10.10 21.45 6.07
N GLY A 95 -9.36 20.65 6.86
CA GLY A 95 -8.52 21.16 7.95
C GLY A 95 -7.26 21.87 7.46
N LEU A 96 -6.75 21.52 6.27
CA LEU A 96 -5.58 22.15 5.67
C LEU A 96 -5.82 23.66 5.48
N GLY A 97 -6.93 24.05 4.84
CA GLY A 97 -7.29 25.46 4.68
C GLY A 97 -7.42 26.22 6.00
N VAL A 98 -7.85 25.56 7.09
CA VAL A 98 -7.90 26.18 8.44
C VAL A 98 -6.49 26.42 8.97
N MET A 99 -5.59 25.43 8.86
CA MET A 99 -4.22 25.54 9.38
C MET A 99 -3.39 26.56 8.60
N SER A 100 -3.55 26.64 7.28
CA SER A 100 -2.91 27.68 6.45
C SER A 100 -3.46 29.07 6.75
N SER A 101 -4.79 29.21 6.91
CA SER A 101 -5.42 30.47 7.35
C SER A 101 -4.97 30.91 8.74
N LEU A 102 -4.77 29.95 9.66
CA LEU A 102 -4.25 30.22 11.01
C LEU A 102 -2.78 30.67 10.95
N MET A 103 -1.95 29.98 10.16
CA MET A 103 -0.53 30.32 9.98
C MET A 103 -0.33 31.77 9.54
N GLY A 104 -1.12 32.26 8.58
CA GLY A 104 -1.09 33.67 8.15
C GLY A 104 -1.57 34.68 9.20
N LYS A 105 -2.27 34.25 10.26
CA LYS A 105 -2.82 35.13 11.31
C LYS A 105 -2.01 35.14 12.60
N VAL A 106 -1.18 34.11 12.84
CA VAL A 106 -0.49 33.92 14.14
C VAL A 106 1.03 33.77 14.01
N MET A 107 1.60 33.99 12.82
CA MET A 107 3.04 34.00 12.58
C MET A 107 3.48 35.35 12.01
N ASP A 108 3.33 36.38 12.85
CA ASP A 108 3.78 37.76 12.67
C ASP A 108 5.30 37.92 12.71
N ASP A 109 6.01 36.93 13.26
CA ASP A 109 7.47 36.90 13.46
C ASP A 109 8.29 36.52 12.23
N LEU A 110 7.65 36.08 11.15
CA LEU A 110 8.30 35.59 9.93
C LEU A 110 7.79 36.30 8.68
N ASP A 111 8.53 36.19 7.58
CA ASP A 111 8.06 36.63 6.26
C ASP A 111 7.46 35.42 5.52
N LEU A 112 6.18 35.50 5.21
CA LEU A 112 5.40 34.40 4.64
C LEU A 112 5.24 34.58 3.13
N LEU A 113 5.81 33.67 2.35
CA LEU A 113 5.61 33.63 0.89
C LEU A 113 4.54 32.58 0.59
N TRP A 114 3.35 33.01 0.14
CA TRP A 114 2.21 32.12 -0.06
C TRP A 114 1.87 31.97 -1.55
N VAL A 115 2.24 30.84 -2.13
CA VAL A 115 1.91 30.51 -3.52
C VAL A 115 0.49 29.94 -3.58
N ILE A 116 -0.38 30.53 -4.40
CA ILE A 116 -1.80 30.14 -4.54
C ILE A 116 -2.28 30.19 -6.01
N PRO A 117 -3.12 29.24 -6.46
CA PRO A 117 -3.69 29.23 -7.81
C PRO A 117 -4.99 30.04 -7.87
N LYS A 118 -5.22 30.76 -8.98
CA LYS A 118 -6.50 31.42 -9.25
C LYS A 118 -7.48 30.42 -9.87
N VAL A 119 -8.68 30.29 -9.28
CA VAL A 119 -9.78 29.42 -9.77
C VAL A 119 -10.77 30.21 -10.62
N SER A 120 -11.67 29.56 -11.37
CA SER A 120 -12.59 30.26 -12.31
C SER A 120 -13.71 31.05 -11.64
N ASP A 121 -14.31 30.52 -10.58
CA ASP A 121 -15.50 31.06 -9.89
C ASP A 121 -15.18 32.13 -8.85
N LEU A 122 -13.99 32.74 -8.92
CA LEU A 122 -13.56 33.84 -8.07
C LEU A 122 -12.96 34.98 -8.89
N GLU A 123 -13.47 36.18 -8.64
CA GLU A 123 -12.85 37.43 -9.06
C GLU A 123 -11.70 37.78 -8.10
N TYR A 124 -10.58 38.23 -8.66
CA TYR A 124 -9.40 38.66 -7.91
C TYR A 124 -9.08 40.10 -8.32
N PRO A 125 -8.92 41.03 -7.36
CA PRO A 125 -8.42 42.38 -7.64
C PRO A 125 -7.10 42.38 -8.44
N GLU A 126 -6.86 43.45 -9.19
CA GLU A 126 -5.57 43.61 -9.86
C GLU A 126 -4.43 43.80 -8.83
N ALA A 127 -3.32 43.11 -9.09
CA ALA A 127 -2.11 43.13 -8.27
C ALA A 127 -0.85 43.15 -9.16
N GLU A 128 0.29 43.48 -8.54
CA GLU A 128 1.60 43.73 -9.17
C GLU A 128 1.99 42.57 -10.11
N ARG A 129 1.88 42.75 -11.44
CA ARG A 129 2.25 41.71 -12.41
C ARG A 129 3.77 41.56 -12.42
N THR A 130 4.26 40.34 -12.19
CA THR A 130 5.70 40.01 -12.27
C THR A 130 6.00 39.24 -13.55
N GLN A 131 7.26 38.87 -13.78
CA GLN A 131 7.63 38.08 -14.95
C GLN A 131 6.86 36.74 -14.95
N PRO A 132 6.28 36.31 -16.08
CA PRO A 132 5.62 35.01 -16.18
C PRO A 132 6.58 33.86 -15.81
N ILE A 133 6.01 32.75 -15.38
CA ILE A 133 6.75 31.57 -14.95
C ILE A 133 6.76 30.53 -16.09
N PRO A 134 7.94 30.17 -16.63
CA PRO A 134 8.03 29.13 -17.63
C PRO A 134 7.86 27.74 -17.01
N VAL A 135 6.93 26.97 -17.56
CA VAL A 135 6.64 25.57 -17.20
C VAL A 135 6.84 24.73 -18.44
N VAL A 136 7.54 23.60 -18.35
CA VAL A 136 7.73 22.69 -19.49
C VAL A 136 6.88 21.44 -19.31
N VAL A 137 6.12 21.05 -20.33
CA VAL A 137 5.32 19.81 -20.37
C VAL A 137 5.46 19.16 -21.74
N PHE A 138 5.75 17.86 -21.77
CA PHE A 138 6.10 17.06 -22.97
C PHE A 138 7.30 17.53 -23.81
N GLY A 139 7.98 18.60 -23.38
CA GLY A 139 9.06 19.29 -24.11
C GLY A 139 8.66 20.65 -24.69
N GLN A 140 7.40 21.06 -24.53
CA GLN A 140 6.90 22.40 -24.89
C GLN A 140 6.91 23.32 -23.67
N THR A 141 7.28 24.59 -23.87
CA THR A 141 7.28 25.61 -22.81
C THR A 141 5.99 26.43 -22.85
N TYR A 142 5.30 26.47 -21.71
CA TYR A 142 4.11 27.29 -21.46
C TYR A 142 4.45 28.37 -20.44
N LEU A 143 3.71 29.47 -20.46
CA LEU A 143 3.84 30.55 -19.48
C LEU A 143 2.64 30.53 -18.53
N VAL A 144 2.93 30.61 -17.23
CA VAL A 144 1.96 30.85 -16.16
C VAL A 144 2.10 32.32 -15.76
N GLU A 145 1.01 33.08 -15.86
CA GLU A 145 1.00 34.48 -15.42
C GLU A 145 1.09 34.54 -13.90
N CYS A 146 1.83 35.52 -13.38
CA CYS A 146 2.11 35.63 -11.95
C CYS A 146 1.89 37.07 -11.47
N GLN A 147 1.06 37.23 -10.45
CA GLN A 147 0.83 38.52 -9.79
C GLN A 147 1.25 38.44 -8.32
N ILE A 148 1.75 39.54 -7.78
CA ILE A 148 2.22 39.64 -6.39
C ILE A 148 1.29 40.59 -5.64
N HIS A 149 0.70 40.10 -4.55
CA HIS A 149 -0.03 40.90 -3.58
C HIS A 149 0.70 40.86 -2.23
N LYS A 150 0.77 41.97 -1.51
CA LYS A 150 1.51 42.10 -0.25
C LYS A 150 0.58 42.65 0.83
N PHE A 151 0.41 41.90 1.91
CA PHE A 151 -0.40 42.28 3.06
C PHE A 151 0.34 41.92 4.35
N GLN A 152 0.62 42.94 5.18
CA GLN A 152 1.42 42.78 6.41
C GLN A 152 2.77 42.09 6.10
N ASN A 153 3.04 40.94 6.72
CA ASN A 153 4.22 40.11 6.50
C ASN A 153 4.03 39.00 5.46
N ILE A 154 2.90 38.99 4.74
CA ILE A 154 2.55 37.98 3.75
C ILE A 154 2.75 38.55 2.34
N THR A 155 3.48 37.82 1.49
CA THR A 155 3.55 38.03 0.04
C THR A 155 2.83 36.87 -0.64
N TYR A 156 1.65 37.13 -1.19
CA TYR A 156 0.89 36.19 -2.00
C TYR A 156 1.43 36.19 -3.44
N TYR A 157 1.75 35.01 -3.97
CA TYR A 157 2.04 34.78 -5.38
C TYR A 157 0.82 34.15 -6.03
N LEU A 158 0.07 34.94 -6.78
CA LEU A 158 -1.15 34.55 -7.47
C LEU A 158 -0.78 33.98 -8.84
N LEU A 159 -1.00 32.68 -9.05
CA LEU A 159 -0.75 32.02 -10.32
C LEU A 159 -2.03 31.98 -11.17
N ASP A 160 -1.99 32.57 -12.37
CA ASP A 160 -3.08 32.50 -13.35
C ASP A 160 -2.66 31.64 -14.55
N SER A 161 -3.49 30.64 -14.88
CA SER A 161 -3.38 29.86 -16.11
C SER A 161 -4.70 29.12 -16.39
N PRO A 162 -5.00 28.73 -17.65
CA PRO A 162 -6.17 27.91 -17.97
C PRO A 162 -6.22 26.59 -17.17
N VAL A 163 -5.06 26.02 -16.85
CA VAL A 163 -4.92 24.78 -16.06
C VAL A 163 -5.38 24.97 -14.61
N PHE A 164 -5.18 26.15 -14.02
CA PHE A 164 -5.66 26.47 -12.67
C PHE A 164 -7.11 26.94 -12.66
N ARG A 165 -7.52 27.72 -13.67
CA ARG A 165 -8.90 28.19 -13.85
C ARG A 165 -9.89 27.07 -14.17
N ALA A 166 -9.43 25.90 -14.65
CA ALA A 166 -10.27 24.71 -14.81
C ALA A 166 -10.92 24.22 -13.50
N ASN A 167 -10.34 24.57 -12.35
CA ASN A 167 -10.85 24.23 -11.01
C ASN A 167 -11.67 25.39 -10.42
N THR A 168 -12.48 25.10 -9.38
CA THR A 168 -13.37 26.05 -8.69
C THR A 168 -13.06 26.15 -7.18
N LYS A 169 -13.70 27.07 -6.46
CA LYS A 169 -13.62 27.21 -4.99
C LYS A 169 -14.16 25.98 -4.25
N GLU A 170 -15.20 25.34 -4.80
CA GLU A 170 -15.75 24.11 -4.25
C GLU A 170 -14.91 22.88 -4.63
N ASN A 171 -14.35 22.88 -5.84
CA ASN A 171 -13.48 21.81 -6.36
C ASN A 171 -12.11 22.36 -6.82
N PRO A 172 -11.23 22.79 -5.90
CA PRO A 172 -9.90 23.34 -6.20
C PRO A 172 -8.85 22.27 -6.56
N TYR A 173 -9.20 20.99 -6.45
CA TYR A 173 -8.38 19.84 -6.81
C TYR A 173 -8.90 19.21 -8.11
N PRO A 174 -8.03 18.66 -8.98
CA PRO A 174 -8.46 17.85 -10.12
C PRO A 174 -9.34 16.67 -9.68
N ALA A 175 -10.36 16.33 -10.48
CA ALA A 175 -11.36 15.32 -10.15
C ALA A 175 -10.81 13.87 -10.11
N ARG A 176 -9.65 13.62 -10.72
CA ARG A 176 -8.87 12.37 -10.63
C ARG A 176 -7.40 12.67 -10.33
N MET A 177 -6.58 11.66 -10.01
CA MET A 177 -5.20 11.85 -9.53
C MET A 177 -4.18 10.85 -10.11
N ASP A 178 -4.57 10.15 -11.17
CA ASP A 178 -3.86 9.07 -11.86
C ASP A 178 -3.90 9.22 -13.40
N ASP A 179 -4.64 10.21 -13.90
CA ASP A 179 -4.83 10.52 -15.31
C ASP A 179 -3.82 11.57 -15.81
N LEU A 180 -3.83 11.82 -17.13
CA LEU A 180 -2.94 12.79 -17.75
C LEU A 180 -3.27 14.25 -17.35
N SER A 181 -4.54 14.62 -17.15
CA SER A 181 -4.91 16.00 -16.83
C SER A 181 -4.41 16.43 -15.45
N SER A 182 -4.53 15.55 -14.45
CA SER A 182 -3.96 15.79 -13.11
C SER A 182 -2.43 15.77 -13.11
N ALA A 183 -1.78 14.94 -13.93
CA ALA A 183 -0.32 14.97 -14.11
C ALA A 183 0.16 16.35 -14.61
N ILE A 184 -0.54 16.92 -15.59
CA ILE A 184 -0.27 18.27 -16.12
C ILE A 184 -0.51 19.33 -15.03
N PHE A 185 -1.63 19.27 -14.31
CA PHE A 185 -1.93 20.20 -13.21
C PHE A 185 -0.83 20.21 -12.12
N TYR A 186 -0.43 19.04 -11.61
CA TYR A 186 0.60 18.96 -10.59
C TYR A 186 2.00 19.28 -11.14
N SER A 187 2.26 19.05 -12.43
CA SER A 187 3.48 19.49 -13.11
C SER A 187 3.60 21.01 -13.17
N TYR A 188 2.53 21.70 -13.62
CA TYR A 188 2.44 23.17 -13.60
C TYR A 188 2.67 23.70 -12.18
N TRP A 189 1.89 23.21 -11.21
CA TRP A 189 1.95 23.64 -9.81
C TRP A 189 3.35 23.51 -9.20
N ASN A 190 4.01 22.35 -9.35
CA ASN A 190 5.33 22.13 -8.76
C ASN A 190 6.46 22.87 -9.48
N GLN A 191 6.38 23.03 -10.80
CA GLN A 191 7.35 23.84 -11.55
C GLN A 191 7.22 25.33 -11.18
N SER A 192 6.00 25.84 -10.97
CA SER A 192 5.78 27.22 -10.53
C SER A 192 6.30 27.49 -9.11
N ILE A 193 6.06 26.59 -8.16
CA ILE A 193 6.64 26.69 -6.80
C ILE A 193 8.16 26.70 -6.88
N ALA A 194 8.76 25.79 -7.66
CA ALA A 194 10.21 25.73 -7.81
C ALA A 194 10.80 27.02 -8.38
N GLU A 195 10.14 27.63 -9.37
CA GLU A 195 10.58 28.91 -9.94
C GLU A 195 10.50 30.07 -8.93
N ILE A 196 9.46 30.13 -8.09
CA ILE A 196 9.36 31.12 -7.01
C ILE A 196 10.48 30.91 -5.96
N CYS A 197 10.85 29.65 -5.69
CA CYS A 197 12.04 29.35 -4.87
C CYS A 197 13.35 29.81 -5.53
N ARG A 198 13.52 29.68 -6.86
CA ARG A 198 14.71 30.20 -7.57
C ARG A 198 14.80 31.73 -7.51
N ARG A 199 13.66 32.40 -7.63
CA ARG A 199 13.54 33.87 -7.53
C ARG A 199 13.73 34.40 -6.11
N THR A 200 13.77 33.53 -5.10
CA THR A 200 13.93 33.88 -3.68
C THR A 200 15.22 33.24 -3.11
N PRO A 201 16.42 33.75 -3.44
CA PRO A 201 17.68 33.13 -3.02
C PRO A 201 17.94 33.16 -1.51
N ASP A 202 17.23 34.01 -0.75
CA ASP A 202 17.29 34.09 0.71
C ASP A 202 16.14 33.35 1.43
N LEU A 203 15.40 32.50 0.71
CA LEU A 203 14.38 31.63 1.27
C LEU A 203 14.96 30.71 2.35
N THR A 204 14.45 30.80 3.58
CA THR A 204 14.99 30.06 4.73
C THR A 204 14.52 28.60 4.72
N ILE A 205 13.23 28.35 4.43
CA ILE A 205 12.65 27.00 4.35
C ILE A 205 11.36 26.99 3.50
N TYR A 206 11.14 25.91 2.76
CA TYR A 206 9.84 25.61 2.13
C TYR A 206 9.04 24.59 2.97
N HIS A 207 7.84 24.95 3.42
CA HIS A 207 6.94 24.08 4.18
C HIS A 207 5.90 23.45 3.23
N ILE A 208 6.11 22.17 2.93
CA ILE A 208 5.26 21.31 2.09
C ILE A 208 4.07 20.82 2.92
N ASN A 209 2.85 20.93 2.37
CA ASN A 209 1.64 20.38 2.97
C ASN A 209 1.08 19.24 2.11
N ASP A 210 1.09 18.02 2.67
CA ASP A 210 0.84 16.76 1.98
C ASP A 210 1.67 16.58 0.68
N TYR A 211 1.09 15.96 -0.35
CA TYR A 211 1.77 15.58 -1.59
C TYR A 211 1.78 16.70 -2.65
N HIS A 212 0.89 17.69 -2.54
CA HIS A 212 0.57 18.62 -3.63
C HIS A 212 1.80 19.34 -4.21
N GLY A 213 2.63 19.93 -3.34
CA GLY A 213 3.87 20.64 -3.69
C GLY A 213 5.16 19.83 -3.45
N ALA A 214 5.04 18.50 -3.30
CA ALA A 214 6.14 17.65 -2.85
C ALA A 214 7.27 17.44 -3.88
N LEU A 215 7.05 17.82 -5.14
CA LEU A 215 8.00 17.63 -6.24
C LEU A 215 8.86 18.88 -6.51
N ALA A 216 8.39 20.07 -6.10
CA ALA A 216 9.09 21.35 -6.30
C ALA A 216 10.60 21.33 -5.92
N PRO A 217 11.04 20.69 -4.82
CA PRO A 217 12.47 20.62 -4.48
C PRO A 217 13.33 19.83 -5.48
N LEU A 218 12.74 18.95 -6.31
CA LEU A 218 13.51 18.18 -7.30
C LEU A 218 13.96 19.04 -8.49
N TYR A 219 13.18 20.06 -8.87
CA TYR A 219 13.52 21.00 -9.95
C TYR A 219 14.56 22.06 -9.54
N LEU A 220 15.03 22.02 -8.29
CA LEU A 220 16.11 22.87 -7.77
C LEU A 220 17.46 22.15 -7.75
N LEU A 221 17.49 20.82 -7.90
CA LEU A 221 18.71 20.02 -7.88
C LEU A 221 19.69 20.48 -8.99
N PRO A 222 20.99 20.62 -8.71
CA PRO A 222 21.71 20.12 -7.52
C PRO A 222 21.63 21.01 -6.27
N THR A 223 21.03 22.20 -6.33
CA THR A 223 20.88 23.09 -5.18
C THR A 223 19.91 22.49 -4.16
N ILE A 224 20.35 22.38 -2.90
CA ILE A 224 19.57 21.78 -1.82
C ILE A 224 18.85 22.86 -1.03
N LEU A 225 17.55 23.02 -1.27
CA LEU A 225 16.66 23.86 -0.47
C LEU A 225 16.30 23.13 0.86
N PRO A 226 16.32 23.81 2.03
CA PRO A 226 15.72 23.29 3.26
C PRO A 226 14.21 23.17 3.13
N VAL A 227 13.64 22.06 3.59
CA VAL A 227 12.20 21.79 3.51
C VAL A 227 11.65 21.23 4.83
N SER A 228 10.35 21.39 5.03
CA SER A 228 9.57 20.63 6.03
C SER A 228 8.33 20.03 5.37
N LEU A 229 7.78 18.97 5.94
CA LEU A 229 6.60 18.26 5.42
C LEU A 229 5.61 17.98 6.55
N SER A 230 4.42 18.58 6.44
CA SER A 230 3.28 18.28 7.32
C SER A 230 2.29 17.36 6.62
N LEU A 231 2.03 16.21 7.24
CA LEU A 231 1.04 15.23 6.80
C LEU A 231 -0.32 15.54 7.43
N HIS A 232 -1.18 16.25 6.68
CA HIS A 232 -2.58 16.49 7.01
C HIS A 232 -3.47 15.34 6.53
N ASN A 233 -3.19 14.72 5.37
CA ASN A 233 -3.75 13.42 5.00
C ASN A 233 -2.83 12.59 4.07
N ALA A 234 -2.14 11.60 4.64
CA ALA A 234 -1.25 10.67 3.93
C ALA A 234 -1.96 9.51 3.17
N GLU A 235 -3.30 9.45 3.21
CA GLU A 235 -4.09 8.57 2.34
C GLU A 235 -4.01 9.03 0.87
N PHE A 236 -3.99 10.35 0.66
CA PHE A 236 -3.76 10.96 -0.65
C PHE A 236 -2.27 11.20 -0.88
N GLN A 237 -1.73 10.71 -1.99
CA GLN A 237 -0.28 10.66 -2.22
C GLN A 237 0.16 11.19 -3.59
N GLY A 238 -0.79 11.39 -4.51
CA GLY A 238 -0.57 11.72 -5.93
C GLY A 238 0.24 10.64 -6.65
N GLN A 239 -0.42 9.70 -7.32
CA GLN A 239 0.24 8.51 -7.86
C GLN A 239 -0.19 8.15 -9.28
N TRP A 240 0.79 7.83 -10.13
CA TRP A 240 0.61 7.42 -11.52
C TRP A 240 1.38 6.12 -11.77
N PRO A 241 0.93 5.22 -12.66
CA PRO A 241 1.63 3.97 -12.95
C PRO A 241 3.02 4.20 -13.59
N LEU A 242 3.95 3.30 -13.28
CA LEU A 242 5.29 3.17 -13.88
C LEU A 242 5.59 1.67 -14.07
N GLY A 243 4.63 0.94 -14.63
CA GLY A 243 4.65 -0.50 -14.86
C GLY A 243 5.30 -0.91 -16.19
N THR A 244 5.29 -0.03 -17.19
CA THR A 244 6.01 -0.21 -18.47
C THR A 244 7.01 0.94 -18.74
N PRO A 245 7.98 0.78 -19.67
CA PRO A 245 8.88 1.86 -20.08
C PRO A 245 8.15 3.04 -20.73
N GLU A 246 7.05 2.79 -21.43
CA GLU A 246 6.25 3.80 -22.12
C GLU A 246 5.48 4.67 -21.10
N GLU A 247 4.85 4.03 -20.09
CA GLU A 247 4.27 4.72 -18.93
C GLU A 247 5.32 5.57 -18.20
N GLU A 248 6.56 5.07 -18.07
CA GLU A 248 7.65 5.85 -17.46
C GLU A 248 8.09 7.06 -18.29
N GLU A 249 8.18 6.94 -19.62
CA GLU A 249 8.47 8.10 -20.47
C GLU A 249 7.35 9.15 -20.40
N GLU A 250 6.09 8.72 -20.52
CA GLU A 250 4.91 9.60 -20.50
C GLU A 250 4.83 10.42 -19.20
N VAL A 251 4.97 9.76 -18.03
CA VAL A 251 4.97 10.45 -16.73
C VAL A 251 6.20 11.36 -16.59
N CYS A 252 7.39 10.89 -16.97
CA CYS A 252 8.62 11.71 -16.89
C CYS A 252 8.54 12.97 -17.77
N ARG A 253 7.93 12.87 -18.95
CA ARG A 253 7.73 14.00 -19.87
C ARG A 253 6.59 14.93 -19.46
N SER A 254 5.54 14.40 -18.84
CA SER A 254 4.45 15.20 -18.25
C SER A 254 4.97 16.07 -17.11
N PHE A 255 5.78 15.49 -16.21
CA PHE A 255 6.38 16.19 -15.07
C PHE A 255 7.70 16.94 -15.41
N ASN A 256 8.23 16.87 -16.63
CA ASN A 256 9.54 17.44 -16.99
C ASN A 256 10.66 17.01 -16.00
N LEU A 257 10.75 15.70 -15.74
CA LEU A 257 11.79 15.10 -14.91
C LEU A 257 12.55 14.03 -15.71
N SER A 258 13.88 13.98 -15.56
CA SER A 258 14.65 12.85 -16.10
C SER A 258 14.30 11.55 -15.35
N SER A 259 14.25 10.42 -16.07
CA SER A 259 14.05 9.08 -15.45
C SER A 259 15.04 8.82 -14.30
N LYS A 260 16.27 9.37 -14.35
CA LYS A 260 17.27 9.30 -13.26
C LYS A 260 16.83 10.03 -11.99
N VAL A 261 16.11 11.14 -12.08
CA VAL A 261 15.54 11.88 -10.94
C VAL A 261 14.25 11.19 -10.47
N CYS A 262 13.37 10.82 -11.40
CA CYS A 262 12.16 10.04 -11.12
C CYS A 262 12.48 8.76 -10.33
N SER A 263 13.31 7.87 -10.89
CA SER A 263 13.71 6.59 -10.28
C SER A 263 14.54 6.71 -9.00
N ARG A 264 15.08 7.91 -8.66
CA ARG A 264 15.82 8.15 -7.40
C ARG A 264 14.95 8.73 -6.27
N TYR A 265 13.92 9.51 -6.60
CA TYR A 265 13.14 10.26 -5.61
C TYR A 265 11.64 9.97 -5.65
N ALA A 266 11.02 9.92 -6.84
CA ALA A 266 9.56 9.84 -6.98
C ALA A 266 9.03 8.41 -7.23
N ARG A 267 9.84 7.49 -7.78
CA ARG A 267 9.42 6.11 -8.03
C ARG A 267 9.34 5.30 -6.74
N TYR A 268 8.18 4.73 -6.46
CA TYR A 268 7.97 3.71 -5.44
C TYR A 268 7.48 2.42 -6.10
N GLY A 269 8.37 1.44 -6.32
CA GLY A 269 8.01 0.21 -7.01
C GLY A 269 7.60 0.48 -8.46
N SER A 270 6.34 0.21 -8.79
CA SER A 270 5.73 0.39 -10.12
C SER A 270 4.77 1.59 -10.19
N VAL A 271 4.94 2.59 -9.30
CA VAL A 271 4.22 3.87 -9.37
C VAL A 271 5.16 5.05 -9.18
N PHE A 272 4.86 6.16 -9.83
CA PHE A 272 5.31 7.51 -9.46
C PHE A 272 4.49 7.95 -8.25
N ASN A 273 5.08 8.64 -7.28
CA ASN A 273 4.38 9.04 -6.08
C ASN A 273 4.93 10.37 -5.55
N LEU A 274 4.09 11.42 -5.53
CA LEU A 274 4.48 12.77 -5.12
C LEU A 274 4.88 12.81 -3.63
N LEU A 275 4.12 12.14 -2.75
CA LEU A 275 4.47 12.08 -1.32
C LEU A 275 5.81 11.38 -1.08
N HIS A 276 6.13 10.35 -1.88
CA HIS A 276 7.42 9.68 -1.84
C HIS A 276 8.57 10.61 -2.25
N ALA A 277 8.37 11.53 -3.20
CA ALA A 277 9.38 12.48 -3.63
C ALA A 277 9.90 13.34 -2.46
N ALA A 278 8.99 13.98 -1.70
CA ALA A 278 9.37 14.75 -0.51
C ALA A 278 9.97 13.85 0.59
N ALA A 279 9.38 12.69 0.87
CA ALA A 279 9.91 11.77 1.89
C ALA A 279 11.33 11.26 1.54
N SER A 280 11.60 10.98 0.25
CA SER A 280 12.90 10.56 -0.25
C SER A 280 13.92 11.70 -0.24
N TYR A 281 13.53 12.90 -0.66
CA TYR A 281 14.35 14.12 -0.58
C TYR A 281 14.77 14.42 0.87
N ILE A 282 13.82 14.45 1.80
CA ILE A 282 14.05 14.69 3.24
C ILE A 282 14.88 13.56 3.86
N SER A 283 14.67 12.31 3.45
CA SER A 283 15.50 11.19 3.90
C SER A 283 16.96 11.29 3.43
N GLN A 284 17.20 11.78 2.20
CA GLN A 284 18.55 11.85 1.61
C GLN A 284 19.31 13.09 2.08
N HIS A 285 18.68 14.27 2.08
CA HIS A 285 19.34 15.56 2.29
C HIS A 285 19.18 16.13 3.71
N GLN A 286 18.17 15.69 4.46
CA GLN A 286 17.94 16.12 5.86
C GLN A 286 17.96 14.95 6.86
N ASN A 287 18.42 13.76 6.45
CA ASN A 287 18.59 12.61 7.35
C ASN A 287 17.27 12.16 8.05
N SER A 288 16.12 12.40 7.40
CA SER A 288 14.74 12.23 7.90
C SER A 288 14.26 13.27 8.94
N ILE A 289 14.96 14.40 9.11
CA ILE A 289 14.50 15.51 9.95
C ILE A 289 13.58 16.42 9.13
N GLY A 290 12.47 16.87 9.74
CA GLY A 290 11.53 17.81 9.13
C GLY A 290 10.19 17.24 8.67
N VAL A 291 9.80 16.02 9.09
CA VAL A 291 8.49 15.43 8.77
C VAL A 291 7.63 15.26 10.01
N ALA A 292 6.43 15.82 9.99
CA ALA A 292 5.46 15.73 11.08
C ALA A 292 4.07 15.28 10.60
N GLY A 293 3.29 14.70 11.51
CA GLY A 293 1.86 14.42 11.30
C GLY A 293 0.99 15.21 12.27
N VAL A 294 -0.20 15.61 11.84
CA VAL A 294 -1.11 16.57 12.51
C VAL A 294 -1.72 16.10 13.85
N SER A 295 -1.29 14.97 14.40
CA SER A 295 -1.59 14.55 15.78
C SER A 295 -0.57 13.55 16.32
N GLU A 296 -0.56 13.40 17.66
CA GLU A 296 0.43 12.61 18.43
C GLU A 296 0.48 11.12 18.06
N LYS A 297 -0.64 10.60 17.53
CA LYS A 297 -0.78 9.21 17.06
C LYS A 297 -0.73 9.09 15.54
N TYR A 298 -1.20 10.10 14.79
CA TYR A 298 -1.33 10.01 13.34
C TYR A 298 0.03 9.87 12.64
N GLY A 299 1.05 10.66 12.99
CA GLY A 299 2.39 10.52 12.38
C GLY A 299 2.97 9.10 12.52
N LYS A 300 2.81 8.50 13.72
CA LYS A 300 3.24 7.12 14.01
C LYS A 300 2.42 6.08 13.24
N ARG A 301 1.09 6.27 13.10
CA ARG A 301 0.21 5.41 12.29
C ARG A 301 0.54 5.50 10.82
N SER A 302 0.57 6.70 10.25
CA SER A 302 0.85 6.94 8.82
C SER A 302 2.20 6.35 8.41
N TRP A 303 3.22 6.45 9.27
CA TRP A 303 4.51 5.79 9.04
C TRP A 303 4.44 4.26 9.06
N ALA A 304 3.61 3.64 9.90
CA ALA A 304 3.39 2.19 9.87
C ALA A 304 2.55 1.76 8.66
N ARG A 305 1.54 2.56 8.32
CA ARG A 305 0.49 2.32 7.31
C ARG A 305 1.00 2.51 5.88
N TYR A 306 1.50 3.69 5.53
CA TYR A 306 1.78 4.06 4.14
C TYR A 306 3.22 3.73 3.73
N PRO A 307 3.47 2.72 2.87
CA PRO A 307 4.82 2.20 2.63
C PRO A 307 5.79 3.18 1.97
N VAL A 308 5.25 4.20 1.30
CA VAL A 308 6.02 5.32 0.70
C VAL A 308 6.79 6.14 1.74
N LEU A 309 6.37 6.11 3.01
CA LEU A 309 7.01 6.83 4.12
C LEU A 309 8.13 6.01 4.81
N TRP A 310 8.34 4.74 4.45
CA TRP A 310 9.32 3.87 5.14
C TRP A 310 10.79 4.21 4.88
N THR A 311 11.08 5.10 3.93
CA THR A 311 12.38 5.77 3.77
C THR A 311 12.73 6.59 5.02
N LEU A 312 11.74 7.22 5.65
CA LEU A 312 11.90 8.02 6.85
C LEU A 312 12.24 7.13 8.07
N LYS A 313 13.06 7.67 8.97
CA LYS A 313 13.39 7.03 10.25
C LYS A 313 12.25 7.08 11.26
N SER A 314 11.49 8.18 11.25
CA SER A 314 10.44 8.54 12.18
C SER A 314 9.58 9.64 11.56
N ILE A 315 8.39 9.88 12.13
CA ILE A 315 7.55 11.05 11.84
C ILE A 315 7.17 11.65 13.20
N GLU A 316 7.33 12.97 13.32
CA GLU A 316 7.17 13.71 14.58
C GLU A 316 5.71 14.18 14.79
N PRO A 317 5.29 14.47 16.04
CA PRO A 317 3.93 14.92 16.32
C PRO A 317 3.82 16.44 16.33
N LEU A 318 3.11 17.01 15.35
CA LEU A 318 2.72 18.42 15.32
C LEU A 318 1.18 18.50 15.47
N PRO A 319 0.63 18.36 16.69
CA PRO A 319 -0.81 18.38 16.88
C PRO A 319 -1.40 19.71 16.43
N ASN A 320 -2.45 19.67 15.60
CA ASN A 320 -3.17 20.88 15.22
C ASN A 320 -3.83 21.53 16.45
N PRO A 321 -3.85 22.87 16.55
CA PRO A 321 -4.53 23.58 17.61
C PRO A 321 -6.00 23.83 17.26
N ASP A 322 -6.75 24.31 18.25
CA ASP A 322 -8.01 25.01 18.04
C ASP A 322 -7.70 26.47 17.68
N PRO A 323 -8.16 27.01 16.53
CA PRO A 323 -7.92 28.40 16.14
C PRO A 323 -8.38 29.47 17.15
N SER A 324 -9.25 29.14 18.11
CA SER A 324 -9.67 30.04 19.20
C SER A 324 -8.81 29.93 20.47
N ASP A 325 -7.99 28.88 20.64
CA ASP A 325 -7.16 28.69 21.84
C ASP A 325 -5.82 29.45 21.71
N VAL A 326 -5.92 30.78 21.74
CA VAL A 326 -4.80 31.72 21.69
C VAL A 326 -4.28 32.14 23.07
N GLU A 327 -4.81 31.55 24.15
CA GLU A 327 -4.36 31.81 25.52
C GLU A 327 -2.91 31.36 25.76
N SER A 328 -2.20 32.04 26.67
CA SER A 328 -0.83 31.66 27.01
C SER A 328 -0.74 30.29 27.71
N LEU A 329 0.45 29.70 27.66
CA LEU A 329 0.75 28.40 28.30
C LEU A 329 1.09 28.53 29.80
N ASP A 330 1.31 29.76 30.29
CA ASP A 330 1.59 30.03 31.70
C ASP A 330 0.34 29.95 32.59
N VAL A 331 -0.86 30.11 32.01
CA VAL A 331 -2.13 29.89 32.70
C VAL A 331 -2.16 28.46 33.22
N THR A 332 -2.23 28.28 34.55
CA THR A 332 -2.32 26.95 35.15
C THR A 332 -3.61 26.26 34.67
N PRO A 333 -3.54 25.10 33.99
CA PRO A 333 -4.72 24.45 33.45
C PRO A 333 -5.75 24.14 34.55
N LEU A 334 -7.02 24.43 34.26
CA LEU A 334 -8.14 24.00 35.11
C LEU A 334 -8.13 22.48 35.24
N ASP A 335 -8.28 21.94 36.46
CA ASP A 335 -8.48 20.51 36.62
C ASP A 335 -9.86 20.15 36.08
N MET A 336 -9.89 19.36 35.01
CA MET A 336 -11.12 18.86 34.39
C MET A 336 -12.05 18.12 35.38
N ARG A 337 -11.53 17.71 36.55
CA ARG A 337 -12.28 17.10 37.64
C ARG A 337 -13.09 18.09 38.49
N THR A 338 -12.64 19.35 38.61
CA THR A 338 -13.30 20.36 39.47
C THR A 338 -14.28 21.25 38.73
N ILE A 339 -14.28 21.22 37.39
CA ILE A 339 -15.29 21.87 36.52
C ILE A 339 -16.71 21.46 36.97
N GLN A 340 -17.57 22.47 37.15
CA GLN A 340 -18.99 22.32 37.47
C GLN A 340 -19.86 22.42 36.21
N ILE A 341 -21.16 22.08 36.34
CA ILE A 341 -22.12 22.21 35.24
C ILE A 341 -22.47 23.68 35.01
N ASP A 342 -22.33 24.14 33.77
CA ASP A 342 -22.83 25.45 33.32
C ASP A 342 -24.35 25.39 33.08
N GLN A 343 -25.10 25.85 34.08
CA GLN A 343 -26.57 25.88 34.04
C GLN A 343 -27.11 26.88 33.01
N GLU A 344 -26.37 27.95 32.70
CA GLU A 344 -26.83 28.95 31.71
C GLU A 344 -26.70 28.37 30.30
N ALA A 345 -25.59 27.70 29.99
CA ALA A 345 -25.41 26.99 28.72
C ALA A 345 -26.43 25.86 28.54
N GLU A 346 -26.65 25.01 29.56
CA GLU A 346 -27.67 23.95 29.49
C GLU A 346 -29.08 24.52 29.26
N SER A 347 -29.45 25.62 29.92
CA SER A 347 -30.79 26.24 29.78
C SER A 347 -31.13 26.67 28.34
N LYS A 348 -30.12 26.99 27.52
CA LYS A 348 -30.27 27.46 26.13
C LYS A 348 -30.41 26.31 25.12
N ARG A 349 -29.90 25.11 25.45
CA ARG A 349 -29.85 23.96 24.53
C ARG A 349 -31.21 23.54 23.95
N PRO A 350 -32.33 23.49 24.70
CA PRO A 350 -33.63 23.12 24.15
C PRO A 350 -34.10 24.05 23.02
N GLY A 351 -33.82 25.35 23.12
CA GLY A 351 -34.19 26.34 22.10
C GLY A 351 -33.41 26.17 20.79
N ASP A 352 -32.10 25.85 20.88
CA ASP A 352 -31.29 25.57 19.69
C ASP A 352 -31.60 24.19 19.07
N LYS A 353 -31.96 23.19 19.89
CA LYS A 353 -32.42 21.89 19.41
C LYS A 353 -33.70 22.01 18.58
N LEU A 354 -34.68 22.80 19.04
CA LEU A 354 -35.92 23.04 18.29
C LEU A 354 -35.66 23.69 16.92
N LYS A 355 -34.79 24.71 16.85
CA LYS A 355 -34.35 25.32 15.57
C LYS A 355 -33.68 24.31 14.63
N LEU A 356 -32.85 23.42 15.19
CA LEU A 356 -32.18 22.37 14.42
C LEU A 356 -33.18 21.34 13.87
N GLN A 357 -34.16 20.93 14.68
CA GLN A 357 -35.22 20.00 14.25
C GLN A 357 -36.06 20.60 13.13
N ASP A 358 -36.48 21.85 13.28
CA ASP A 358 -37.24 22.60 12.28
C ASP A 358 -36.48 22.72 10.95
N TRP A 359 -35.24 23.23 10.99
CA TRP A 359 -34.35 23.32 9.82
C TRP A 359 -34.05 21.98 9.15
N ALA A 360 -34.15 20.87 9.89
CA ALA A 360 -33.93 19.51 9.41
C ALA A 360 -35.21 18.81 8.92
N GLY A 361 -36.40 19.42 9.05
CA GLY A 361 -37.67 18.78 8.71
C GLY A 361 -38.04 17.62 9.65
N LEU A 362 -37.61 17.70 10.91
CA LEU A 362 -37.84 16.70 11.94
C LEU A 362 -38.99 17.10 12.87
N HIS A 363 -39.58 16.12 13.54
CA HIS A 363 -40.53 16.38 14.63
C HIS A 363 -39.83 17.18 15.74
N GLN A 364 -40.40 18.34 16.09
CA GLN A 364 -39.87 19.21 17.14
C GLN A 364 -40.16 18.60 18.52
N ASP A 365 -39.13 18.15 19.22
CA ASP A 365 -39.19 17.59 20.57
C ASP A 365 -37.88 17.90 21.32
N PRO A 366 -37.89 18.74 22.38
CA PRO A 366 -36.67 19.10 23.10
C PRO A 366 -36.03 17.91 23.85
N LYS A 367 -36.78 16.83 24.11
CA LYS A 367 -36.31 15.60 24.78
C LYS A 367 -35.75 14.57 23.82
N ALA A 368 -35.98 14.72 22.51
CA ALA A 368 -35.41 13.82 21.51
C ALA A 368 -33.87 13.85 21.53
N GLN A 369 -33.28 12.71 21.20
CA GLN A 369 -31.85 12.45 21.23
C GLN A 369 -31.28 12.70 19.83
N VAL A 370 -30.74 13.90 19.60
CA VAL A 370 -30.37 14.35 18.25
C VAL A 370 -28.91 13.99 17.94
N PHE A 371 -28.73 13.05 17.01
CA PHE A 371 -27.43 12.68 16.46
C PHE A 371 -27.15 13.46 15.18
N VAL A 372 -25.98 14.11 15.11
CA VAL A 372 -25.57 14.93 13.97
C VAL A 372 -24.27 14.39 13.38
N PHE A 373 -24.27 14.13 12.06
CA PHE A 373 -23.08 13.84 11.27
C PHE A 373 -22.84 14.98 10.27
N VAL A 374 -21.63 15.56 10.32
CA VAL A 374 -21.16 16.56 9.36
C VAL A 374 -19.79 16.13 8.84
N GLY A 375 -19.67 15.98 7.52
CA GLY A 375 -18.38 15.67 6.90
C GLY A 375 -18.52 15.26 5.43
N ARG A 376 -17.40 14.89 4.82
CA ARG A 376 -17.39 14.24 3.50
C ARG A 376 -18.04 12.86 3.59
N TRP A 377 -18.97 12.54 2.69
CA TRP A 377 -19.63 11.23 2.67
C TRP A 377 -18.74 10.27 1.90
N SER A 378 -17.91 9.55 2.66
CA SER A 378 -16.90 8.62 2.15
C SER A 378 -16.65 7.44 3.11
N PHE A 379 -16.02 6.38 2.59
CA PHE A 379 -15.55 5.24 3.38
C PHE A 379 -14.61 5.65 4.53
N GLN A 380 -13.76 6.65 4.30
CA GLN A 380 -12.85 7.22 5.31
C GLN A 380 -13.62 7.74 6.53
N LYS A 381 -14.78 8.37 6.32
CA LYS A 381 -15.58 9.04 7.37
C LYS A 381 -16.66 8.17 8.00
N GLY A 382 -16.90 6.97 7.47
CA GLY A 382 -17.79 5.99 8.08
C GLY A 382 -19.28 6.28 7.94
N VAL A 383 -19.70 7.07 6.95
CA VAL A 383 -21.13 7.38 6.71
C VAL A 383 -21.94 6.11 6.38
N ASP A 384 -21.29 5.10 5.80
CA ASP A 384 -21.84 3.76 5.59
C ASP A 384 -22.15 3.04 6.91
N LEU A 385 -21.28 3.17 7.92
CA LEU A 385 -21.52 2.63 9.28
C LEU A 385 -22.74 3.29 9.94
N ILE A 386 -23.02 4.57 9.63
CA ILE A 386 -24.22 5.28 10.12
C ILE A 386 -25.46 4.70 9.44
N ALA A 387 -25.48 4.64 8.10
CA ALA A 387 -26.60 4.13 7.33
C ALA A 387 -26.90 2.64 7.61
N ASP A 388 -25.89 1.83 7.91
CA ASP A 388 -26.05 0.41 8.23
C ASP A 388 -26.52 0.17 9.69
N VAL A 389 -26.08 0.98 10.66
CA VAL A 389 -26.37 0.78 12.09
C VAL A 389 -27.65 1.50 12.56
N PHE A 390 -27.97 2.70 12.07
CA PHE A 390 -29.11 3.48 12.59
C PHE A 390 -30.51 2.84 12.49
N PRO A 391 -30.84 1.93 11.53
CA PRO A 391 -32.12 1.23 11.53
C PRO A 391 -32.40 0.49 12.86
N LEU A 392 -31.35 -0.07 13.49
CA LEU A 392 -31.44 -0.75 14.78
C LEU A 392 -31.80 0.20 15.94
N LEU A 393 -31.46 1.48 15.83
CA LEU A 393 -31.79 2.51 16.83
C LEU A 393 -33.18 3.09 16.59
N LEU A 394 -33.48 3.45 15.34
CA LEU A 394 -34.74 4.07 14.94
C LEU A 394 -35.95 3.17 15.27
N GLU A 395 -35.82 1.86 15.05
CA GLU A 395 -36.85 0.87 15.40
C GLU A 395 -37.02 0.71 16.92
N LYS A 396 -35.92 0.66 17.68
CA LYS A 396 -35.93 0.32 19.12
C LYS A 396 -36.27 1.48 20.05
N ARG A 397 -36.09 2.73 19.60
CA ARG A 397 -36.28 3.94 20.40
C ARG A 397 -36.99 4.98 19.56
N LYS A 398 -38.16 5.46 20.00
CA LYS A 398 -38.92 6.51 19.29
C LYS A 398 -38.33 7.91 19.44
N ASP A 399 -37.55 8.13 20.50
CA ASP A 399 -36.93 9.39 20.89
C ASP A 399 -35.63 9.72 20.13
N VAL A 400 -35.10 8.81 19.30
CA VAL A 400 -33.86 9.03 18.54
C VAL A 400 -34.13 9.77 17.22
N GLN A 401 -33.28 10.74 16.88
CA GLN A 401 -33.28 11.44 15.59
C GLN A 401 -31.88 11.44 14.96
N LEU A 402 -31.82 11.40 13.62
CA LEU A 402 -30.57 11.41 12.85
C LEU A 402 -30.57 12.57 11.84
N ILE A 403 -29.50 13.37 11.86
CA ILE A 403 -29.18 14.38 10.86
C ILE A 403 -27.82 14.02 10.24
N ALA A 404 -27.78 13.83 8.92
CA ALA A 404 -26.54 13.63 8.18
C ALA A 404 -26.41 14.70 7.09
N ILE A 405 -25.26 15.38 7.02
CA ILE A 405 -25.01 16.50 6.11
C ILE A 405 -23.62 16.40 5.48
N GLY A 406 -23.51 16.74 4.20
CA GLY A 406 -22.24 16.93 3.49
C GLY A 406 -22.18 16.25 2.12
N PRO A 407 -21.18 16.57 1.29
CA PRO A 407 -21.11 16.13 -0.10
C PRO A 407 -20.70 14.65 -0.23
N VAL A 408 -21.30 13.97 -1.21
CA VAL A 408 -20.89 12.62 -1.67
C VAL A 408 -19.54 12.69 -2.38
N ILE A 409 -18.58 11.88 -1.90
CA ILE A 409 -17.21 11.84 -2.46
C ILE A 409 -16.89 10.50 -3.13
N ASP A 410 -17.48 9.39 -2.66
CA ASP A 410 -17.22 8.06 -3.21
C ASP A 410 -18.50 7.20 -3.30
N LEU A 411 -18.37 5.99 -3.82
CA LEU A 411 -19.47 5.04 -3.96
C LEU A 411 -20.09 4.62 -2.61
N TYR A 412 -19.33 4.62 -1.50
CA TYR A 412 -19.89 4.37 -0.17
C TYR A 412 -20.79 5.53 0.26
N GLY A 413 -20.38 6.78 -0.02
CA GLY A 413 -21.22 7.97 0.14
C GLY A 413 -22.49 7.93 -0.72
N LYS A 414 -22.37 7.55 -2.00
CA LYS A 414 -23.48 7.42 -2.95
C LYS A 414 -24.51 6.40 -2.46
N LEU A 415 -24.08 5.20 -2.05
CA LEU A 415 -24.97 4.16 -1.52
C LEU A 415 -25.50 4.50 -0.12
N ALA A 416 -24.72 5.17 0.73
CA ALA A 416 -25.19 5.69 2.01
C ALA A 416 -26.31 6.72 1.83
N ALA A 417 -26.24 7.59 0.82
CA ALA A 417 -27.32 8.53 0.50
C ALA A 417 -28.60 7.82 0.08
N LEU A 418 -28.51 6.83 -0.82
CA LEU A 418 -29.66 6.03 -1.24
C LEU A 418 -30.31 5.30 -0.05
N LYS A 419 -29.49 4.79 0.90
CA LYS A 419 -29.97 4.13 2.12
C LYS A 419 -30.55 5.10 3.15
N LEU A 420 -29.94 6.26 3.35
CA LEU A 420 -30.44 7.30 4.26
C LEU A 420 -31.75 7.91 3.75
N ASN A 421 -31.90 8.14 2.46
CA ASN A 421 -33.14 8.60 1.84
C ASN A 421 -34.26 7.55 2.06
N ARG A 422 -33.99 6.27 1.83
CA ARG A 422 -34.94 5.19 2.16
C ARG A 422 -35.30 5.13 3.65
N LEU A 423 -34.42 5.58 4.55
CA LEU A 423 -34.73 5.70 5.98
C LEU A 423 -35.57 6.94 6.33
N MET A 424 -35.56 7.99 5.50
CA MET A 424 -36.52 9.10 5.62
C MET A 424 -37.95 8.63 5.25
N GLU A 425 -38.07 7.78 4.23
CA GLU A 425 -39.36 7.17 3.83
C GLU A 425 -39.94 6.23 4.90
N ILE A 426 -39.08 5.44 5.57
CA ILE A 426 -39.49 4.48 6.60
C ILE A 426 -39.71 5.16 7.97
N TYR A 427 -38.94 6.19 8.29
CA TYR A 427 -39.00 6.91 9.57
C TYR A 427 -39.18 8.43 9.34
N PRO A 428 -40.34 8.86 8.80
CA PRO A 428 -40.62 10.28 8.54
C PRO A 428 -40.53 11.13 9.83
N GLY A 429 -40.05 12.36 9.68
CA GLY A 429 -39.82 13.29 10.79
C GLY A 429 -38.72 12.88 11.79
N ARG A 430 -37.93 11.83 11.48
CA ARG A 430 -36.86 11.32 12.36
C ARG A 430 -35.48 11.17 11.72
N VAL A 431 -35.40 11.24 10.39
CA VAL A 431 -34.14 11.19 9.63
C VAL A 431 -34.09 12.38 8.67
N CYS A 432 -32.94 13.04 8.61
CA CYS A 432 -32.64 14.12 7.67
C CYS A 432 -31.37 13.77 6.89
N SER A 433 -31.50 13.58 5.58
CA SER A 433 -30.41 13.30 4.63
C SER A 433 -30.17 14.55 3.77
N LYS A 434 -29.02 15.22 3.95
CA LYS A 434 -28.60 16.38 3.14
C LYS A 434 -27.24 16.09 2.46
N PRO A 435 -27.22 15.31 1.35
CA PRO A 435 -26.00 14.84 0.65
C PRO A 435 -25.27 15.95 -0.17
N VAL A 436 -25.29 17.18 0.32
CA VAL A 436 -24.82 18.39 -0.38
C VAL A 436 -23.76 19.13 0.44
N PHE A 437 -22.89 19.89 -0.25
CA PHE A 437 -22.09 20.91 0.41
C PHE A 437 -22.98 22.12 0.73
N THR A 438 -22.91 22.63 1.95
CA THR A 438 -23.76 23.75 2.40
C THR A 438 -23.15 24.46 3.60
N SER A 439 -23.41 25.75 3.76
CA SER A 439 -23.10 26.48 4.98
C SER A 439 -24.02 26.04 6.12
N LEU A 440 -23.45 25.74 7.28
CA LEU A 440 -24.20 25.28 8.45
C LEU A 440 -24.44 26.45 9.44
N PRO A 441 -25.70 26.72 9.83
CA PRO A 441 -25.99 27.63 10.94
C PRO A 441 -25.40 27.12 12.27
N ASP A 442 -25.01 28.04 13.15
CA ASP A 442 -24.44 27.72 14.48
C ASP A 442 -25.29 26.73 15.30
N PHE A 443 -26.62 26.80 15.18
CA PHE A 443 -27.53 25.90 15.90
C PHE A 443 -27.44 24.42 15.45
N VAL A 444 -26.83 24.12 14.30
CA VAL A 444 -26.50 22.73 13.91
C VAL A 444 -25.46 22.13 14.86
N PHE A 445 -24.56 22.96 15.40
CA PHE A 445 -23.52 22.53 16.33
C PHE A 445 -23.98 22.56 17.79
N SER A 446 -24.80 23.53 18.20
CA SER A 446 -25.31 23.62 19.59
C SER A 446 -26.56 22.78 19.85
N GLY A 447 -27.48 22.65 18.88
CA GLY A 447 -28.74 21.91 19.03
C GLY A 447 -28.59 20.39 19.05
N GLY A 448 -27.49 19.86 18.50
CA GLY A 448 -27.17 18.43 18.54
C GLY A 448 -26.77 17.96 19.94
N ASP A 449 -27.17 16.76 20.33
CA ASP A 449 -26.70 16.13 21.58
C ASP A 449 -25.42 15.33 21.37
N PHE A 450 -25.33 14.65 20.21
CA PHE A 450 -24.25 13.73 19.89
C PHE A 450 -23.68 13.99 18.50
N ALA A 451 -22.37 14.21 18.41
CA ALA A 451 -21.64 14.36 17.16
C ALA A 451 -21.09 12.99 16.70
N LEU A 452 -21.60 12.48 15.58
CA LEU A 452 -21.20 11.19 15.02
C LEU A 452 -19.86 11.31 14.29
N ILE A 453 -18.84 10.59 14.75
CA ILE A 453 -17.52 10.56 14.09
C ILE A 453 -16.95 9.12 14.00
N PRO A 454 -17.62 8.21 13.26
CA PRO A 454 -17.19 6.81 13.12
C PRO A 454 -16.08 6.62 12.06
N SER A 455 -15.17 7.59 11.91
CA SER A 455 -14.09 7.56 10.90
C SER A 455 -13.24 6.29 10.97
N ARG A 456 -12.78 5.79 9.81
CA ARG A 456 -11.84 4.67 9.69
C ARG A 456 -10.37 5.10 9.72
N ASP A 457 -10.09 6.32 9.28
CA ASP A 457 -8.85 7.02 9.61
C ASP A 457 -9.18 8.50 9.85
N GLU A 458 -8.50 9.12 10.82
CA GLU A 458 -8.71 10.53 11.14
C GLU A 458 -7.37 11.16 11.51
N PRO A 459 -6.87 12.14 10.75
CA PRO A 459 -5.58 12.79 11.05
C PRO A 459 -5.59 13.56 12.37
N PHE A 460 -6.64 14.36 12.58
CA PHE A 460 -6.87 15.16 13.79
C PHE A 460 -8.35 15.13 14.18
N GLY A 461 -9.24 15.52 13.26
CA GLY A 461 -10.69 15.52 13.48
C GLY A 461 -11.22 16.82 14.10
N LEU A 462 -10.93 17.98 13.48
CA LEU A 462 -11.34 19.31 13.96
C LEU A 462 -12.84 19.43 14.29
N VAL A 463 -13.69 18.73 13.52
CA VAL A 463 -15.14 18.60 13.73
C VAL A 463 -15.50 18.15 15.15
N ALA A 464 -14.69 17.31 15.79
CA ALA A 464 -14.90 16.90 17.18
C ALA A 464 -14.74 18.07 18.17
N VAL A 465 -13.83 19.01 17.88
CA VAL A 465 -13.61 20.22 18.66
C VAL A 465 -14.72 21.23 18.39
N GLU A 466 -15.06 21.46 17.12
CA GLU A 466 -16.14 22.38 16.68
C GLU A 466 -17.50 22.02 17.33
N PHE A 467 -17.90 20.75 17.33
CA PHE A 467 -19.10 20.28 18.03
C PHE A 467 -18.98 20.32 19.56
N GLY A 468 -17.84 19.86 20.12
CA GLY A 468 -17.66 19.79 21.57
C GLY A 468 -17.61 21.17 22.25
N ARG A 469 -17.07 22.19 21.58
CA ARG A 469 -17.13 23.60 22.00
C ARG A 469 -18.57 24.14 22.07
N LYS A 470 -19.49 23.56 21.30
CA LYS A 470 -20.91 23.93 21.25
C LYS A 470 -21.81 22.97 22.07
N GLY A 471 -21.22 21.98 22.75
CA GLY A 471 -21.93 21.06 23.66
C GLY A 471 -22.50 19.79 23.03
N ALA A 472 -22.21 19.50 21.76
CA ALA A 472 -22.52 18.19 21.17
C ALA A 472 -21.40 17.19 21.48
N LEU A 473 -21.72 16.09 22.15
CA LEU A 473 -20.72 15.13 22.66
C LEU A 473 -20.30 14.12 21.60
N GLY A 474 -19.00 13.83 21.49
CA GLY A 474 -18.49 12.92 20.46
C GLY A 474 -18.96 11.48 20.65
N VAL A 475 -19.41 10.83 19.58
CA VAL A 475 -19.70 9.39 19.52
C VAL A 475 -19.01 8.82 18.28
N GLY A 476 -17.87 8.15 18.46
CA GLY A 476 -16.98 7.88 17.33
C GLY A 476 -15.80 6.95 17.61
N SER A 477 -14.87 6.90 16.67
CA SER A 477 -13.67 6.04 16.74
C SER A 477 -12.48 6.75 17.40
N ARG A 478 -11.63 6.01 18.13
CA ARG A 478 -10.50 6.57 18.89
C ARG A 478 -9.21 6.61 18.06
N LEU A 479 -9.20 7.41 17.00
CA LEU A 479 -8.18 7.44 15.95
C LEU A 479 -7.47 8.80 15.82
N GLY A 480 -6.15 8.79 15.64
CA GLY A 480 -5.36 10.02 15.47
C GLY A 480 -5.56 11.02 16.63
N GLY A 481 -6.20 12.16 16.33
CA GLY A 481 -6.61 13.16 17.31
C GLY A 481 -7.96 12.92 18.00
N LEU A 482 -8.78 11.98 17.53
CA LEU A 482 -10.08 11.66 18.14
C LEU A 482 -9.93 10.98 19.50
N GLY A 483 -10.93 11.21 20.36
CA GLY A 483 -10.89 10.82 21.77
C GLY A 483 -9.94 11.64 22.64
N LEU A 484 -9.68 12.89 22.24
CA LEU A 484 -9.20 13.98 23.10
C LEU A 484 -10.36 14.80 23.68
N MET A 485 -11.41 15.05 22.88
CA MET A 485 -12.66 15.66 23.37
C MET A 485 -13.48 14.67 24.22
N PRO A 486 -14.20 15.13 25.25
CA PRO A 486 -15.15 14.30 25.99
C PRO A 486 -16.23 13.66 25.10
N GLY A 487 -16.62 12.43 25.43
CA GLY A 487 -17.54 11.62 24.62
C GLY A 487 -17.24 10.12 24.69
N TRP A 488 -17.95 9.34 23.87
CA TRP A 488 -17.85 7.88 23.80
C TRP A 488 -17.03 7.46 22.57
N TRP A 489 -15.87 6.85 22.81
CA TRP A 489 -14.87 6.58 21.77
C TRP A 489 -14.41 5.12 21.75
N PHE A 490 -14.69 4.39 20.67
CA PHE A 490 -14.31 2.97 20.54
C PHE A 490 -12.92 2.76 19.92
N PRO A 491 -12.14 1.75 20.36
CA PRO A 491 -10.94 1.34 19.66
C PRO A 491 -11.28 0.61 18.36
N VAL A 492 -10.56 0.93 17.27
CA VAL A 492 -10.56 0.10 16.07
C VAL A 492 -9.44 -0.93 16.23
N GLU A 493 -9.82 -2.17 16.57
CA GLU A 493 -8.91 -3.33 16.56
C GLU A 493 -8.92 -4.07 15.21
N SER A 494 -9.91 -3.78 14.35
CA SER A 494 -10.05 -4.34 13.01
C SER A 494 -10.89 -3.42 12.12
N ASP A 495 -10.43 -3.21 10.90
CA ASP A 495 -11.11 -2.42 9.86
C ASP A 495 -12.30 -3.16 9.22
N SER A 496 -12.58 -4.39 9.65
CA SER A 496 -13.71 -5.18 9.17
C SER A 496 -15.04 -4.54 9.58
N THR A 497 -15.92 -4.31 8.60
CA THR A 497 -17.20 -3.60 8.81
C THR A 497 -18.05 -4.22 9.92
N ALA A 498 -18.04 -5.55 10.07
CA ALA A 498 -18.74 -6.23 11.18
C ALA A 498 -18.17 -5.91 12.58
N HIS A 499 -16.85 -5.73 12.72
CA HIS A 499 -16.25 -5.25 13.97
C HIS A 499 -16.65 -3.79 14.22
N LEU A 500 -16.54 -2.94 13.20
CA LEU A 500 -16.91 -1.52 13.28
C LEU A 500 -18.39 -1.32 13.64
N HIS A 501 -19.32 -2.06 13.02
CA HIS A 501 -20.74 -2.09 13.41
C HIS A 501 -20.92 -2.51 14.87
N SER A 502 -20.27 -3.58 15.31
CA SER A 502 -20.39 -4.06 16.70
C SER A 502 -19.89 -3.03 17.72
N GLN A 503 -18.76 -2.37 17.45
CA GLN A 503 -18.21 -1.35 18.36
C GLN A 503 -19.03 -0.06 18.32
N PHE A 504 -19.41 0.42 17.14
CA PHE A 504 -20.21 1.64 16.99
C PHE A 504 -21.60 1.49 17.62
N ALA A 505 -22.29 0.37 17.41
CA ALA A 505 -23.58 0.09 18.04
C ALA A 505 -23.50 0.01 19.58
N LYS A 506 -22.43 -0.58 20.14
CA LYS A 506 -22.17 -0.57 21.60
C LYS A 506 -21.91 0.84 22.13
N THR A 507 -21.20 1.66 21.37
CA THR A 507 -20.83 3.03 21.73
C THR A 507 -22.04 3.96 21.71
N LEU A 508 -22.87 3.87 20.66
CA LEU A 508 -24.17 4.51 20.56
C LEU A 508 -25.09 4.11 21.73
N LYS A 509 -25.13 2.81 22.08
CA LYS A 509 -25.90 2.33 23.23
C LYS A 509 -25.41 2.94 24.54
N ALA A 510 -24.11 2.94 24.80
CA ALA A 510 -23.54 3.52 26.01
C ALA A 510 -23.79 5.04 26.12
N ALA A 511 -23.72 5.77 25.00
CA ALA A 511 -24.10 7.19 24.96
C ALA A 511 -25.58 7.40 25.31
N LEU A 512 -26.48 6.58 24.74
CA LEU A 512 -27.93 6.62 24.98
C LEU A 512 -28.39 6.12 26.37
N GLU A 513 -27.54 5.40 27.10
CA GLU A 513 -27.77 4.92 28.47
C GLU A 513 -27.15 5.83 29.54
N SER A 514 -26.32 6.82 29.16
CA SER A 514 -25.73 7.78 30.11
C SER A 514 -26.77 8.75 30.72
N PRO A 515 -26.69 9.11 32.01
CA PRO A 515 -27.55 10.12 32.63
C PRO A 515 -27.34 11.54 32.07
N GLU A 516 -28.36 12.40 32.18
CA GLU A 516 -28.27 13.79 31.70
C GLU A 516 -27.24 14.63 32.48
N GLU A 517 -27.08 14.37 33.79
CA GLU A 517 -26.04 15.01 34.62
C GLU A 517 -24.61 14.65 34.15
N GLU A 518 -24.36 13.39 33.78
CA GLU A 518 -23.07 12.98 33.22
C GLU A 518 -22.80 13.72 31.91
N ARG A 519 -23.82 13.87 31.04
CA ARG A 519 -23.71 14.59 29.78
C ARG A 519 -23.42 16.06 30.00
N ALA A 520 -24.15 16.74 30.89
CA ALA A 520 -23.93 18.15 31.20
C ALA A 520 -22.51 18.40 31.74
N LEU A 521 -22.02 17.52 32.61
CA LEU A 521 -20.65 17.58 33.12
C LEU A 521 -19.59 17.31 32.01
N LEU A 522 -19.88 16.41 31.06
CA LEU A 522 -19.03 16.19 29.87
C LEU A 522 -19.05 17.37 28.91
N ARG A 523 -20.16 18.12 28.77
CA ARG A 523 -20.24 19.34 27.98
C ARG A 523 -19.46 20.49 28.60
N ALA A 524 -19.61 20.73 29.91
CA ALA A 524 -18.83 21.74 30.63
C ALA A 524 -17.32 21.46 30.53
N ARG A 525 -16.91 20.18 30.65
CA ARG A 525 -15.53 19.75 30.36
C ARG A 525 -15.11 20.00 28.90
N SER A 526 -16.01 19.81 27.94
CA SER A 526 -15.72 20.03 26.51
C SER A 526 -15.46 21.51 26.20
N ALA A 527 -16.19 22.43 26.86
CA ALA A 527 -15.98 23.87 26.73
C ALA A 527 -14.56 24.31 27.16
N HIS A 528 -14.00 23.71 28.21
CA HIS A 528 -12.67 24.06 28.75
C HIS A 528 -11.49 23.22 28.23
N GLN A 529 -11.72 22.21 27.39
CA GLN A 529 -10.62 21.40 26.85
C GLN A 529 -9.68 22.25 25.96
N ARG A 530 -8.38 22.29 26.27
CA ARG A 530 -7.39 23.10 25.54
C ARG A 530 -6.71 22.36 24.39
N PHE A 531 -6.34 23.13 23.35
CA PHE A 531 -5.56 22.76 22.16
C PHE A 531 -4.71 23.98 21.69
N PRO A 532 -3.69 24.42 22.45
CA PRO A 532 -3.15 25.78 22.32
C PRO A 532 -2.39 26.07 21.02
N VAL A 533 -2.72 27.19 20.37
CA VAL A 533 -2.03 27.69 19.17
C VAL A 533 -0.54 27.94 19.42
N LEU A 534 -0.17 28.41 20.62
CA LEU A 534 1.21 28.70 21.00
C LEU A 534 2.08 27.43 21.04
N GLU A 535 1.53 26.28 21.49
CA GLU A 535 2.25 25.00 21.50
C GLU A 535 2.57 24.54 20.08
N TRP A 536 1.61 24.70 19.16
CA TRP A 536 1.78 24.39 17.74
C TRP A 536 2.81 25.31 17.05
N ARG A 537 2.78 26.63 17.32
CA ARG A 537 3.78 27.59 16.80
C ARG A 537 5.19 27.22 17.26
N ILE A 538 5.39 26.96 18.56
CA ILE A 538 6.70 26.56 19.13
C ILE A 538 7.20 25.26 18.49
N LYS A 539 6.33 24.25 18.32
CA LYS A 539 6.70 22.97 17.69
C LYS A 539 7.05 23.13 16.20
N MET A 540 6.32 23.97 15.46
CA MET A 540 6.64 24.23 14.06
C MET A 540 8.01 24.93 13.92
N GLU A 541 8.31 25.90 14.81
CA GLU A 541 9.60 26.58 14.82
C GLU A 541 10.77 25.63 15.08
N ASP A 542 10.68 24.73 16.07
CA ASP A 542 11.71 23.72 16.31
C ASP A 542 11.90 22.77 15.12
N ILE A 543 10.80 22.31 14.50
CA ILE A 543 10.84 21.48 13.29
C ILE A 543 11.55 22.22 12.15
N HIS A 544 11.24 23.50 11.91
CA HIS A 544 11.90 24.34 10.90
C HIS A 544 13.40 24.50 11.22
N SER A 545 13.73 24.84 12.46
CA SER A 545 15.10 25.07 12.93
C SER A 545 15.99 23.84 12.76
N ARG A 546 15.50 22.67 13.16
CA ARG A 546 16.20 21.39 12.97
C ARG A 546 16.31 21.00 11.51
N SER A 547 15.32 21.31 10.67
CA SER A 547 15.35 21.05 9.22
C SER A 547 16.42 21.89 8.50
N VAL A 548 16.47 23.20 8.78
CA VAL A 548 17.47 24.11 8.20
C VAL A 548 18.89 23.70 8.60
N ARG A 549 19.13 23.43 9.89
CA ARG A 549 20.44 22.96 10.37
C ARG A 549 20.82 21.60 9.78
N ALA A 550 19.88 20.68 9.59
CA ALA A 550 20.13 19.39 8.94
C ALA A 550 20.51 19.55 7.46
N SER A 551 19.78 20.38 6.72
CA SER A 551 20.01 20.67 5.30
C SER A 551 21.36 21.36 5.07
N ARG A 552 21.65 22.46 5.81
CA ARG A 552 22.96 23.16 5.75
C ARG A 552 24.13 22.22 6.04
N LYS A 553 23.98 21.33 7.04
CA LYS A 553 24.99 20.33 7.41
C LYS A 553 25.20 19.25 6.34
N TYR A 554 24.20 18.95 5.52
CA TYR A 554 24.35 18.08 4.35
C TYR A 554 25.00 18.81 3.19
N ALA A 555 24.54 20.01 2.84
CA ALA A 555 25.12 20.84 1.78
C ALA A 555 26.62 21.12 2.01
N GLY A 556 27.01 21.47 3.25
CA GLY A 556 28.41 21.68 3.62
C GLY A 556 29.28 20.42 3.49
N ARG A 557 28.72 19.21 3.69
CA ARG A 557 29.41 17.94 3.44
C ARG A 557 29.55 17.61 1.95
N LEU A 558 28.57 18.01 1.13
CA LEU A 558 28.67 17.86 -0.31
C LEU A 558 29.76 18.79 -0.87
N ALA A 559 29.80 20.05 -0.41
CA ALA A 559 30.84 21.01 -0.75
C ALA A 559 32.25 20.56 -0.29
N SER A 560 32.38 19.98 0.91
CA SER A 560 33.68 19.48 1.41
C SER A 560 34.21 18.24 0.69
N ASN A 561 33.37 17.55 -0.09
CA ASN A 561 33.71 16.32 -0.81
C ASN A 561 34.01 16.56 -2.31
N ILE A 562 34.00 17.82 -2.76
CA ILE A 562 34.40 18.23 -4.11
C ILE A 562 35.81 18.83 -4.00
N ASP A 563 36.85 18.01 -4.18
CA ASP A 563 38.22 18.52 -4.23
C ASP A 563 38.43 19.33 -5.53
N PRO A 564 39.08 20.51 -5.46
CA PRO A 564 39.25 21.42 -6.59
C PRO A 564 40.42 21.01 -7.50
N ILE A 565 40.33 19.83 -8.12
CA ILE A 565 41.24 19.37 -9.17
C ILE A 565 40.41 19.14 -10.43
N GLY A 566 40.34 20.16 -11.29
CA GLY A 566 39.46 20.17 -12.48
C GLY A 566 38.98 21.55 -12.94
N ALA A 567 39.41 22.64 -12.28
CA ALA A 567 39.19 23.99 -12.78
C ALA A 567 40.18 24.30 -13.92
N ILE A 568 39.69 24.26 -15.16
CA ILE A 568 40.43 24.72 -16.34
C ILE A 568 40.66 26.23 -16.18
N LYS A 569 41.92 26.67 -16.22
CA LYS A 569 42.26 28.10 -16.34
C LYS A 569 41.97 28.58 -17.77
N PRO A 570 41.44 29.79 -17.97
CA PRO A 570 41.49 30.46 -19.27
C PRO A 570 42.95 30.72 -19.69
N ASP A 571 43.23 30.70 -20.99
CA ASP A 571 44.51 31.15 -21.53
C ASP A 571 44.62 32.68 -21.47
N GLU A 572 45.66 33.19 -20.83
CA GLU A 572 46.11 34.58 -20.97
C GLU A 572 47.38 34.61 -21.84
N SER A 573 47.26 35.16 -23.05
CA SER A 573 48.38 35.35 -23.98
C SER A 573 49.25 36.56 -23.58
N PRO A 574 50.57 36.56 -23.87
CA PRO A 574 51.54 37.18 -22.97
C PRO A 574 52.00 38.60 -23.33
N SER A 575 52.56 39.28 -22.32
CA SER A 575 53.53 40.37 -22.46
C SER A 575 54.76 40.10 -21.56
N PRO A 576 55.98 40.55 -21.90
CA PRO A 576 57.17 39.74 -21.63
C PRO A 576 58.14 40.28 -20.57
N SER A 577 59.13 39.42 -20.29
CA SER A 577 60.52 39.71 -19.90
C SER A 577 60.90 39.85 -18.41
N ASN A 578 62.06 39.25 -18.12
CA ASN A 578 63.03 39.49 -17.04
C ASN A 578 62.67 39.20 -15.57
N GLU A 579 63.58 38.68 -14.73
CA GLU A 579 64.68 37.71 -14.94
C GLU A 579 65.28 37.33 -13.56
N GLN A 580 65.73 36.08 -13.39
CA GLN A 580 66.77 35.58 -12.44
C GLN A 580 66.67 35.87 -10.90
N GLY A 581 67.36 35.04 -10.08
CA GLY A 581 67.71 35.35 -8.67
C GLY A 581 66.96 34.56 -7.57
N VAL A 582 67.19 33.27 -7.23
CA VAL A 582 68.40 32.57 -6.71
C VAL A 582 68.44 32.40 -5.16
N THR A 583 68.04 31.20 -4.68
CA THR A 583 68.60 30.44 -3.51
C THR A 583 68.36 30.94 -2.06
N CYS A 584 68.54 30.18 -0.94
CA CYS A 584 68.70 28.71 -0.67
C CYS A 584 68.39 28.34 0.81
N GLY A 585 68.39 27.03 1.15
CA GLY A 585 68.41 26.46 2.52
C GLY A 585 67.03 26.01 3.04
N ALA A 586 66.73 24.78 3.48
CA ALA A 586 67.51 23.63 4.02
C ALA A 586 68.22 23.96 5.35
N HIS A 587 68.15 23.20 6.45
CA HIS A 587 67.93 21.75 6.73
C HIS A 587 67.43 21.57 8.22
N PRO A 588 67.38 20.37 8.87
CA PRO A 588 66.84 19.06 8.48
C PRO A 588 65.97 18.36 9.59
N SER A 589 65.63 17.09 9.33
CA SER A 589 64.86 16.11 10.13
C SER A 589 65.55 15.43 11.33
N SER A 590 64.75 14.86 12.25
CA SER A 590 64.91 13.51 12.88
C SER A 590 63.72 13.21 13.83
N SER A 591 63.34 11.98 14.22
CA SER A 591 63.59 10.59 13.76
C SER A 591 62.41 9.69 14.22
N ALA A 592 61.96 8.70 13.44
CA ALA A 592 62.14 7.24 13.58
C ALA A 592 61.58 6.59 14.89
N SER A 593 61.00 5.39 14.94
CA SER A 593 60.70 4.31 13.96
C SER A 593 59.43 3.52 14.44
N HIS A 594 59.06 2.24 14.20
CA HIS A 594 59.52 1.00 13.52
C HIS A 594 58.29 0.02 13.48
N LYS A 595 58.22 -1.22 12.93
CA LYS A 595 59.01 -2.13 12.06
C LYS A 595 58.06 -3.23 11.49
N THR A 596 58.55 -4.09 10.58
CA THR A 596 57.99 -5.40 10.10
C THR A 596 56.68 -5.36 9.26
N GLY A 597 56.51 -6.13 8.18
CA GLY A 597 57.39 -6.99 7.35
C GLY A 597 56.48 -7.73 6.32
N GLY A 598 56.72 -7.76 5.00
CA GLY A 598 57.78 -8.50 4.27
C GLY A 598 57.26 -9.90 3.84
N MET A 599 57.59 -10.51 2.68
CA MET A 599 58.28 -10.11 1.43
C MET A 599 58.08 -11.24 0.36
N HIS A 600 58.60 -11.08 -0.87
CA HIS A 600 58.75 -12.09 -1.96
C HIS A 600 57.51 -12.48 -2.80
N SER A 601 57.64 -12.93 -4.06
CA SER A 601 58.54 -12.57 -5.20
C SER A 601 58.13 -13.32 -6.49
N SER A 602 58.47 -12.78 -7.68
CA SER A 602 58.78 -13.51 -8.96
C SER A 602 57.75 -14.52 -9.57
N SER A 603 57.59 -14.68 -10.89
CA SER A 603 58.10 -13.97 -12.10
C SER A 603 57.42 -14.56 -13.36
N THR A 604 57.60 -13.91 -14.53
CA THR A 604 57.61 -14.47 -15.90
C THR A 604 56.33 -15.18 -16.45
N GLU A 605 55.98 -15.17 -17.75
CA GLU A 605 56.65 -14.64 -18.96
C GLU A 605 55.69 -14.35 -20.15
N ASN A 606 56.28 -13.86 -21.26
CA ASN A 606 55.83 -13.91 -22.67
C ASN A 606 54.78 -12.92 -23.21
N GLN A 607 55.30 -11.76 -23.66
CA GLN A 607 55.09 -11.23 -25.03
C GLN A 607 55.93 -12.07 -26.06
N PRO A 608 56.08 -11.74 -27.37
CA PRO A 608 55.48 -10.68 -28.21
C PRO A 608 54.86 -11.20 -29.52
N ASP A 609 54.31 -10.32 -30.37
CA ASP A 609 54.93 -9.89 -31.65
C ASP A 609 53.93 -9.18 -32.60
N ALA A 610 54.45 -8.53 -33.64
CA ALA A 610 53.70 -7.61 -34.50
C ALA A 610 53.80 -7.94 -36.00
N LEU A 611 52.73 -7.70 -36.77
CA LEU A 611 52.85 -7.29 -38.18
C LEU A 611 51.56 -6.65 -38.76
N GLY A 612 51.67 -5.38 -39.17
CA GLY A 612 50.86 -4.73 -40.24
C GLY A 612 49.32 -4.64 -40.12
N SER A 613 48.63 -3.89 -40.99
CA SER A 613 49.02 -2.68 -41.73
C SER A 613 47.76 -1.94 -42.24
N HIS A 614 47.91 -0.65 -42.61
CA HIS A 614 46.99 0.15 -43.44
C HIS A 614 45.46 -0.07 -43.33
N LEU A 615 44.77 0.92 -42.75
CA LEU A 615 44.28 2.06 -43.54
C LEU A 615 43.87 3.22 -42.64
N ASN A 616 44.34 4.42 -42.95
CA ASN A 616 44.08 5.64 -42.20
C ASN A 616 43.79 6.78 -43.19
N GLN A 617 42.59 7.37 -43.14
CA GLN A 617 42.29 8.58 -43.92
C GLN A 617 41.30 9.50 -43.17
N THR A 618 41.90 10.44 -42.44
CA THR A 618 41.49 11.86 -42.36
C THR A 618 40.01 12.19 -42.15
N ARG A 619 39.67 12.62 -40.94
CA ARG A 619 38.76 13.75 -40.72
C ARG A 619 39.56 14.92 -40.12
N PRO A 620 39.47 16.15 -40.67
CA PRO A 620 40.14 17.31 -40.09
C PRO A 620 39.39 17.87 -38.88
N SER A 621 40.13 18.43 -37.93
CA SER A 621 39.61 19.37 -36.93
C SER A 621 39.31 20.72 -37.59
N LEU A 622 38.14 21.31 -37.32
CA LEU A 622 37.76 22.63 -37.82
C LEU A 622 36.79 23.33 -36.86
N ASP A 623 36.98 24.64 -36.67
CA ASP A 623 36.30 25.44 -35.65
C ASP A 623 34.78 25.59 -35.86
N VAL A 624 34.01 25.24 -34.83
CA VAL A 624 32.56 25.52 -34.77
C VAL A 624 32.27 26.92 -34.21
N SER A 625 33.26 27.57 -33.56
CA SER A 625 33.13 28.85 -32.84
C SER A 625 32.82 30.08 -33.70
N ARG A 626 32.62 29.92 -35.03
CA ARG A 626 32.13 30.97 -35.94
C ARG A 626 30.72 30.72 -36.53
N MET A 627 30.06 29.61 -36.19
CA MET A 627 28.72 29.27 -36.70
C MET A 627 27.54 29.71 -35.81
N LEU A 628 27.79 30.23 -34.60
CA LEU A 628 26.72 30.60 -33.65
C LEU A 628 26.31 32.08 -33.66
N SER A 629 26.96 32.93 -34.46
CA SER A 629 26.62 34.36 -34.59
C SER A 629 25.82 34.73 -35.85
N SER A 630 25.65 33.80 -36.79
CA SER A 630 24.93 34.01 -38.05
C SER A 630 23.44 33.60 -37.99
N SER A 631 23.11 32.53 -37.26
CA SER A 631 21.77 31.92 -37.25
C SER A 631 20.63 32.85 -36.82
N ASN A 632 20.89 33.80 -35.92
CA ASN A 632 19.86 34.74 -35.45
C ASN A 632 19.41 35.77 -36.50
N LYS A 633 20.20 36.02 -37.56
CA LYS A 633 19.74 36.87 -38.68
C LYS A 633 18.86 36.09 -39.66
N LEU A 634 19.16 34.82 -39.89
CA LEU A 634 18.41 33.98 -40.82
C LEU A 634 16.99 33.68 -40.29
N ALA A 635 16.84 33.41 -38.99
CA ALA A 635 15.54 33.17 -38.36
C ALA A 635 14.59 34.38 -38.45
N VAL A 636 15.10 35.60 -38.26
CA VAL A 636 14.31 36.83 -38.41
C VAL A 636 13.92 37.06 -39.88
N GLN A 637 14.85 36.89 -40.82
CA GLN A 637 14.56 37.01 -42.25
C GLN A 637 13.53 35.98 -42.74
N LEU A 638 13.52 34.76 -42.18
CA LEU A 638 12.51 33.75 -42.49
C LEU A 638 11.11 34.16 -41.97
N SER A 639 11.03 34.75 -40.78
CA SER A 639 9.79 35.29 -40.21
C SER A 639 9.23 36.43 -41.07
N GLU A 640 10.09 37.35 -41.52
CA GLU A 640 9.73 38.44 -42.42
C GLU A 640 9.22 37.91 -43.79
N ALA A 641 9.88 36.89 -44.33
CA ALA A 641 9.50 36.26 -45.60
C ALA A 641 8.15 35.52 -45.51
N VAL A 642 7.89 34.79 -44.42
CA VAL A 642 6.61 34.11 -44.19
C VAL A 642 5.47 35.12 -44.02
N LYS A 643 5.69 36.24 -43.32
CA LYS A 643 4.71 37.34 -43.26
C LYS A 643 4.41 37.93 -44.63
N ARG A 644 5.42 38.16 -45.49
CA ARG A 644 5.22 38.64 -46.86
C ARG A 644 4.47 37.63 -47.75
N LEU A 645 4.63 36.32 -47.51
CA LEU A 645 3.90 35.25 -48.22
C LEU A 645 2.43 35.07 -47.78
N MET A 646 2.04 35.51 -46.58
CA MET A 646 0.64 35.50 -46.17
C MET A 646 -0.16 36.73 -46.65
N ILE A 647 0.52 37.85 -46.93
CA ILE A 647 -0.13 39.09 -47.40
C ILE A 647 -0.54 39.01 -48.89
N THR A 648 0.11 38.14 -49.69
CA THR A 648 -0.11 38.02 -51.14
C THR A 648 -1.22 37.04 -51.55
N LYS A 649 -2.10 36.60 -50.64
CA LYS A 649 -3.23 35.70 -50.95
C LYS A 649 -4.63 36.31 -50.76
N ASN A 650 -4.76 37.63 -50.83
CA ASN A 650 -6.05 38.32 -50.94
C ASN A 650 -6.05 39.26 -52.16
N GLY A 651 -6.84 38.93 -53.19
CA GLY A 651 -7.06 39.83 -54.33
C GLY A 651 -7.25 39.14 -55.68
N ASN A 652 -8.49 38.78 -56.02
CA ASN A 652 -9.06 39.14 -57.33
C ASN A 652 -10.60 39.06 -57.32
N GLN A 653 -11.24 39.61 -58.35
CA GLN A 653 -12.60 40.18 -58.26
C GLN A 653 -13.67 39.49 -59.14
N SER A 654 -14.95 39.76 -58.77
CA SER A 654 -16.15 39.66 -59.61
C SER A 654 -16.70 38.24 -59.91
N SER A 655 -17.99 38.02 -60.20
CA SER A 655 -19.06 38.98 -60.54
C SER A 655 -20.49 38.60 -60.06
N ARG A 656 -21.39 39.60 -60.16
CA ARG A 656 -22.86 39.70 -59.96
C ARG A 656 -23.77 38.55 -60.51
N PRO A 657 -25.12 38.55 -60.25
CA PRO A 657 -25.95 39.20 -59.21
C PRO A 657 -27.14 38.31 -58.67
N SER A 658 -28.16 38.94 -58.08
CA SER A 658 -29.61 38.58 -57.99
C SER A 658 -30.08 37.46 -57.03
N GLU A 659 -31.31 37.49 -56.45
CA GLU A 659 -32.18 38.60 -55.96
C GLU A 659 -33.36 38.03 -55.12
N ILE A 660 -34.25 38.91 -54.62
CA ILE A 660 -35.70 38.71 -54.40
C ILE A 660 -36.24 38.05 -53.10
N HIS A 661 -37.14 38.81 -52.44
CA HIS A 661 -38.26 38.56 -51.48
C HIS A 661 -38.22 37.45 -50.39
N SER A 662 -38.59 37.64 -49.11
CA SER A 662 -39.37 38.61 -48.30
C SER A 662 -40.88 38.34 -48.05
N ALA A 663 -41.24 38.05 -46.78
CA ALA A 663 -42.53 38.27 -46.09
C ALA A 663 -42.33 37.87 -44.59
N HIS A 664 -42.66 38.65 -43.55
CA HIS A 664 -43.96 39.17 -43.06
C HIS A 664 -44.87 38.11 -42.37
N VAL A 665 -45.56 38.35 -41.23
CA VAL A 665 -45.51 39.42 -40.19
C VAL A 665 -46.47 39.09 -39.00
N ASP A 666 -46.39 39.85 -37.89
CA ASP A 666 -47.44 40.15 -36.86
C ASP A 666 -48.03 39.03 -35.94
N ASP A 667 -48.60 39.31 -34.73
CA ASP A 667 -48.39 40.42 -33.76
C ASP A 667 -49.05 40.12 -32.36
N SER A 668 -48.59 40.85 -31.33
CA SER A 668 -49.22 41.37 -30.09
C SER A 668 -50.03 40.56 -29.03
N SER A 669 -49.83 41.05 -27.78
CA SER A 669 -50.82 41.28 -26.69
C SER A 669 -50.82 40.39 -25.42
N THR A 670 -51.33 40.98 -24.33
CA THR A 670 -51.26 40.61 -22.88
C THR A 670 -52.46 41.27 -22.13
N PRO A 671 -52.66 41.23 -20.79
CA PRO A 671 -52.18 40.36 -19.67
C PRO A 671 -53.29 39.84 -18.69
N SER A 672 -52.88 39.15 -17.60
CA SER A 672 -53.40 39.29 -16.20
C SER A 672 -54.12 38.13 -15.49
N GLU A 673 -54.03 38.17 -14.15
CA GLU A 673 -54.76 37.47 -13.05
C GLU A 673 -54.53 35.95 -12.76
N ARG A 674 -55.15 35.46 -11.67
CA ARG A 674 -54.52 34.58 -10.65
C ARG A 674 -55.54 33.67 -9.90
N PRO A 675 -55.11 32.90 -8.87
CA PRO A 675 -54.98 31.42 -8.72
C PRO A 675 -56.34 30.67 -8.47
N PRO A 676 -56.49 29.35 -8.11
CA PRO A 676 -55.52 28.45 -7.43
C PRO A 676 -55.60 26.89 -7.65
N ASN A 677 -54.88 26.17 -6.77
CA ASN A 677 -54.97 24.75 -6.34
C ASN A 677 -54.41 23.59 -7.22
N ASP A 678 -53.26 23.09 -6.76
CA ASP A 678 -52.98 21.71 -6.29
C ASP A 678 -52.88 20.47 -7.22
N ASP A 679 -52.03 19.55 -6.73
CA ASP A 679 -51.97 18.09 -6.99
C ASP A 679 -51.76 17.58 -8.44
N GLN A 680 -50.53 17.75 -8.97
CA GLN A 680 -49.64 16.62 -9.38
C GLN A 680 -48.32 17.07 -10.06
N GLU A 681 -47.32 17.55 -9.31
CA GLU A 681 -45.94 17.64 -9.87
C GLU A 681 -44.79 17.48 -8.84
N ILE A 682 -44.52 16.22 -8.44
CA ILE A 682 -43.29 15.84 -7.71
C ILE A 682 -42.64 14.62 -8.41
N LEU A 683 -42.08 14.82 -9.61
CA LEU A 683 -41.26 13.79 -10.28
C LEU A 683 -40.31 14.29 -11.39
N ASN A 684 -40.47 15.49 -11.95
CA ASN A 684 -39.72 15.94 -13.14
C ASN A 684 -38.57 16.96 -12.89
N SER A 685 -38.39 17.47 -11.67
CA SER A 685 -37.53 18.63 -11.39
C SER A 685 -36.03 18.31 -11.18
N ILE A 686 -35.42 17.49 -12.04
CA ILE A 686 -33.96 17.27 -12.08
C ILE A 686 -33.43 17.34 -13.53
N VAL A 687 -32.55 18.33 -13.77
CA VAL A 687 -31.86 18.66 -15.05
C VAL A 687 -32.74 19.22 -16.18
N THR A 688 -32.97 20.54 -16.13
CA THR A 688 -32.69 21.46 -17.25
C THR A 688 -32.35 22.83 -16.68
N LEU A 689 -31.18 23.37 -17.02
CA LEU A 689 -30.78 24.74 -16.70
C LEU A 689 -30.36 25.40 -18.02
N GLU A 690 -31.08 26.43 -18.44
CA GLU A 690 -30.96 26.99 -19.79
C GLU A 690 -29.68 27.80 -19.99
N LYS A 691 -29.19 27.84 -21.24
CA LYS A 691 -28.04 28.68 -21.62
C LYS A 691 -28.45 30.16 -21.60
N ILE A 692 -27.97 30.90 -20.59
CA ILE A 692 -27.83 32.37 -20.71
C ILE A 692 -26.59 32.66 -21.58
N ASN A 693 -26.75 33.59 -22.52
CA ASN A 693 -25.92 33.70 -23.72
C ASN A 693 -24.83 34.79 -23.59
N ASN A 694 -23.55 34.42 -23.47
CA ASN A 694 -22.40 35.34 -23.40
C ASN A 694 -21.22 34.81 -24.25
N ASN A 695 -21.31 34.98 -25.57
CA ASN A 695 -20.39 34.38 -26.55
C ASN A 695 -19.08 35.16 -26.75
N ALA A 696 -18.29 35.31 -25.68
CA ALA A 696 -16.93 35.88 -25.74
C ALA A 696 -15.85 34.87 -25.33
N ASP A 697 -16.02 34.21 -24.18
CA ASP A 697 -14.94 33.42 -23.55
C ASP A 697 -14.94 31.91 -23.86
N GLU A 698 -16.06 31.31 -24.29
CA GLU A 698 -16.14 29.86 -24.63
C GLU A 698 -15.09 29.45 -25.68
N HIS A 699 -14.70 30.35 -26.59
CA HIS A 699 -13.77 30.05 -27.69
C HIS A 699 -12.36 29.69 -27.22
N ASN A 700 -11.83 30.35 -26.18
CA ASN A 700 -10.47 30.10 -25.69
C ASN A 700 -10.37 28.76 -24.93
N LEU A 701 -11.42 28.38 -24.19
CA LEU A 701 -11.45 27.11 -23.46
C LEU A 701 -11.56 25.92 -24.40
N ALA A 702 -12.42 26.03 -25.42
CA ALA A 702 -12.58 25.00 -26.44
C ALA A 702 -11.30 24.76 -27.25
N ASP A 703 -10.57 25.81 -27.62
CA ASP A 703 -9.31 25.66 -28.37
C ASP A 703 -8.12 25.24 -27.49
N PHE A 704 -8.09 25.58 -26.19
CA PHE A 704 -7.12 25.00 -25.25
C PHE A 704 -7.29 23.47 -25.16
N GLN A 705 -8.53 22.99 -24.99
CA GLN A 705 -8.83 21.55 -25.00
C GLN A 705 -8.49 20.91 -26.36
N ARG A 706 -8.95 21.46 -27.49
CA ARG A 706 -8.64 20.93 -28.83
C ARG A 706 -7.15 20.85 -29.15
N THR A 707 -6.32 21.74 -28.59
CA THR A 707 -4.87 21.76 -28.82
C THR A 707 -4.18 20.55 -28.18
N PHE A 708 -4.66 20.06 -27.03
CA PHE A 708 -4.18 18.81 -26.41
C PHE A 708 -4.96 17.56 -26.88
N SER A 709 -6.27 17.63 -27.10
CA SER A 709 -7.11 16.48 -27.46
C SER A 709 -6.91 15.94 -28.89
N ARG A 710 -5.86 16.36 -29.61
CA ARG A 710 -5.60 15.89 -30.98
C ARG A 710 -4.76 14.60 -30.97
N GLN A 711 -5.48 13.48 -31.08
CA GLN A 711 -5.02 12.10 -31.31
C GLN A 711 -4.44 11.31 -30.13
N ASP A 712 -3.68 11.90 -29.20
CA ASP A 712 -2.98 11.11 -28.17
C ASP A 712 -3.86 10.72 -26.96
N ASP A 713 -4.76 11.61 -26.52
CA ASP A 713 -5.51 11.51 -25.26
C ASP A 713 -6.36 10.22 -25.10
N LYS A 714 -6.86 9.65 -26.21
CA LYS A 714 -7.61 8.38 -26.21
C LYS A 714 -6.74 7.12 -26.24
N ASN A 715 -5.46 7.26 -26.55
CA ASN A 715 -4.50 6.17 -26.67
C ASN A 715 -3.46 6.15 -25.53
N SER A 716 -3.39 7.19 -24.71
CA SER A 716 -2.52 7.29 -23.53
C SER A 716 -2.61 6.04 -22.63
N PRO A 717 -1.47 5.39 -22.31
CA PRO A 717 -1.37 4.37 -21.29
C PRO A 717 -1.95 4.79 -19.92
N LEU A 718 -1.72 6.03 -19.49
CA LEU A 718 -2.28 6.56 -18.24
C LEU A 718 -3.81 6.51 -18.23
N ASN A 719 -4.45 6.99 -19.30
CA ASN A 719 -5.91 6.98 -19.42
C ASN A 719 -6.51 5.56 -19.60
N GLN A 720 -5.69 4.54 -19.85
CA GLN A 720 -6.07 3.12 -19.90
C GLN A 720 -5.73 2.34 -18.62
N ALA A 721 -4.95 2.90 -17.70
CA ALA A 721 -4.42 2.20 -16.55
C ALA A 721 -5.44 2.09 -15.40
N VAL A 722 -6.11 0.94 -15.33
CA VAL A 722 -7.01 0.55 -14.23
C VAL A 722 -8.22 1.49 -14.09
N LYS A 723 -9.22 1.31 -14.95
CA LYS A 723 -10.59 1.72 -14.63
C LYS A 723 -11.09 0.92 -13.41
N ASP A 724 -10.89 1.46 -12.21
CA ASP A 724 -11.53 0.95 -11.00
C ASP A 724 -13.06 1.09 -11.08
N PHE A 725 -13.77 0.34 -10.23
CA PHE A 725 -15.23 0.25 -10.29
C PHE A 725 -15.92 1.51 -9.71
N THR A 726 -16.21 2.49 -10.58
CA THR A 726 -16.80 3.80 -10.24
C THR A 726 -18.33 3.86 -10.25
N ASP A 727 -19.02 2.85 -10.82
CA ASP A 727 -20.48 2.85 -11.05
C ASP A 727 -20.98 4.09 -11.84
N GLU A 728 -20.22 4.49 -12.86
CA GLU A 728 -20.60 5.53 -13.85
C GLU A 728 -21.90 5.16 -14.59
N ASP A 729 -22.06 3.89 -14.99
CA ASP A 729 -23.31 3.30 -15.53
C ASP A 729 -24.54 3.41 -14.59
N GLY A 730 -24.33 3.68 -13.29
CA GLY A 730 -25.38 3.69 -12.26
C GLY A 730 -26.05 2.33 -11.96
N LYS A 731 -25.74 1.25 -12.69
CA LYS A 731 -26.36 -0.07 -12.57
C LYS A 731 -26.31 -0.65 -11.16
N ALA A 732 -25.19 -0.49 -10.44
CA ALA A 732 -25.07 -1.01 -9.08
C ALA A 732 -25.81 -0.12 -8.06
N SER A 733 -25.88 1.20 -8.29
CA SER A 733 -26.77 2.06 -7.51
C SER A 733 -28.24 1.68 -7.69
N GLN A 734 -28.68 1.43 -8.93
CA GLN A 734 -30.07 1.02 -9.23
C GLN A 734 -30.43 -0.34 -8.62
N ASP A 735 -29.54 -1.34 -8.72
CA ASP A 735 -29.78 -2.64 -8.09
C ASP A 735 -29.72 -2.57 -6.55
N PHE A 736 -28.93 -1.67 -5.97
CA PHE A 736 -28.97 -1.38 -4.54
C PHE A 736 -30.32 -0.77 -4.11
N VAL A 737 -30.84 0.23 -4.83
CA VAL A 737 -32.18 0.81 -4.59
C VAL A 737 -33.28 -0.26 -4.66
N ARG A 738 -33.23 -1.14 -5.67
CA ARG A 738 -34.18 -2.26 -5.79
C ARG A 738 -34.15 -3.18 -4.57
N ARG A 739 -32.97 -3.42 -3.97
CA ARG A 739 -32.84 -4.22 -2.75
C ARG A 739 -33.29 -3.47 -1.49
N LEU A 740 -33.00 -2.16 -1.41
CA LEU A 740 -33.42 -1.27 -0.31
C LEU A 740 -34.96 -1.15 -0.15
N GLN A 741 -35.74 -1.51 -1.17
CA GLN A 741 -37.20 -1.66 -1.03
C GLN A 741 -37.58 -2.62 0.12
N LYS A 742 -36.76 -3.67 0.35
CA LYS A 742 -36.94 -4.69 1.39
C LYS A 742 -36.06 -4.44 2.64
N LEU A 743 -35.58 -3.22 2.87
CA LEU A 743 -34.69 -2.90 4.00
C LEU A 743 -35.34 -3.23 5.35
N ASP A 744 -34.66 -4.03 6.18
CA ASP A 744 -35.04 -4.35 7.55
C ASP A 744 -33.83 -4.29 8.50
N VAL A 745 -34.08 -4.30 9.82
CA VAL A 745 -33.03 -4.16 10.86
C VAL A 745 -31.99 -5.28 10.84
N SER A 746 -32.36 -6.49 10.44
CA SER A 746 -31.48 -7.66 10.36
C SER A 746 -30.68 -7.70 9.05
N ASN A 747 -31.29 -7.31 7.93
CA ASN A 747 -30.63 -7.30 6.63
C ASN A 747 -29.73 -6.07 6.43
N SER A 748 -30.01 -4.94 7.11
CA SER A 748 -29.23 -3.70 7.02
C SER A 748 -27.73 -3.88 7.31
N GLN A 749 -27.37 -4.72 8.28
CA GLN A 749 -25.97 -4.96 8.68
C GLN A 749 -25.37 -6.23 8.04
N THR A 750 -26.12 -6.93 7.19
CA THR A 750 -25.71 -8.21 6.59
C THR A 750 -25.76 -8.17 5.06
N GLU A 751 -26.91 -8.44 4.45
CA GLU A 751 -27.06 -8.47 2.98
C GLU A 751 -27.08 -7.06 2.36
N LEU A 752 -27.68 -6.08 3.05
CA LEU A 752 -27.75 -4.68 2.62
C LEU A 752 -26.70 -3.79 3.31
N CYS A 753 -25.66 -4.41 3.88
CA CYS A 753 -24.47 -3.71 4.36
C CYS A 753 -23.73 -3.11 3.15
N ILE A 754 -23.51 -1.80 3.16
CA ILE A 754 -22.98 -1.05 2.00
C ILE A 754 -21.61 -1.60 1.59
N ALA A 755 -20.72 -1.84 2.55
CA ALA A 755 -19.39 -2.38 2.29
C ALA A 755 -19.42 -3.81 1.71
N THR A 756 -20.30 -4.67 2.23
CA THR A 756 -20.48 -6.04 1.73
C THR A 756 -21.03 -6.02 0.29
N TYR A 757 -21.99 -5.13 0.02
CA TYR A 757 -22.58 -4.94 -1.30
C TYR A 757 -21.56 -4.44 -2.33
N ILE A 758 -20.78 -3.40 -2.00
CA ILE A 758 -19.75 -2.86 -2.92
C ILE A 758 -18.72 -3.94 -3.27
N VAL A 759 -18.22 -4.70 -2.29
CA VAL A 759 -17.28 -5.81 -2.56
C VAL A 759 -17.91 -6.90 -3.44
N ALA A 760 -19.21 -7.17 -3.29
CA ALA A 760 -19.92 -8.11 -4.15
C ALA A 760 -20.13 -7.58 -5.58
N ALA A 761 -20.53 -6.31 -5.73
CA ALA A 761 -20.76 -5.64 -7.01
C ALA A 761 -19.45 -5.47 -7.82
N HIS A 762 -18.40 -4.98 -7.18
CA HIS A 762 -17.04 -4.90 -7.73
C HIS A 762 -16.56 -6.28 -8.19
N LYS A 763 -16.76 -7.33 -7.39
CA LYS A 763 -16.42 -8.71 -7.76
C LYS A 763 -17.29 -9.23 -8.91
N ALA A 764 -18.55 -8.83 -9.04
CA ALA A 764 -19.39 -9.17 -10.19
C ALA A 764 -18.86 -8.50 -11.46
N HIS A 765 -18.70 -7.17 -11.45
CA HIS A 765 -18.21 -6.36 -12.55
C HIS A 765 -16.85 -6.85 -13.09
N PHE A 766 -15.83 -7.02 -12.25
CA PHE A 766 -14.53 -7.55 -12.68
C PHE A 766 -14.61 -8.98 -13.23
N ASN A 767 -15.58 -9.80 -12.81
CA ASN A 767 -15.80 -11.11 -13.42
C ASN A 767 -16.56 -11.03 -14.75
N GLU A 768 -17.35 -9.98 -14.98
CA GLU A 768 -18.08 -9.71 -16.22
C GLU A 768 -17.17 -9.11 -17.29
N VAL A 769 -16.44 -8.02 -16.98
CA VAL A 769 -15.43 -7.44 -17.87
C VAL A 769 -14.43 -8.52 -18.31
N ARG A 770 -13.86 -9.28 -17.36
CA ARG A 770 -12.93 -10.38 -17.68
C ARG A 770 -13.58 -11.52 -18.50
N LYS A 771 -14.88 -11.80 -18.34
CA LYS A 771 -15.60 -12.74 -19.23
C LYS A 771 -15.71 -12.18 -20.65
N GLY A 772 -16.06 -10.89 -20.79
CA GLY A 772 -16.20 -10.20 -22.07
C GLY A 772 -14.87 -10.07 -22.81
N THR A 773 -13.80 -9.62 -22.14
CA THR A 773 -12.43 -9.60 -22.70
C THR A 773 -12.01 -10.99 -23.16
N LEU A 774 -12.30 -12.05 -22.38
CA LEU A 774 -12.05 -13.45 -22.77
C LEU A 774 -13.03 -14.00 -23.83
N ALA A 775 -14.13 -13.31 -24.16
CA ALA A 775 -15.01 -13.65 -25.26
C ALA A 775 -14.53 -12.96 -26.55
N LEU A 776 -14.22 -11.67 -26.49
CA LEU A 776 -13.62 -10.90 -27.59
C LEU A 776 -12.25 -11.46 -28.00
N ALA A 777 -11.40 -11.81 -27.03
CA ALA A 777 -10.12 -12.46 -27.32
C ALA A 777 -10.31 -13.83 -28.00
N LYS A 778 -11.45 -14.53 -27.83
CA LYS A 778 -11.73 -15.78 -28.55
C LYS A 778 -12.19 -15.55 -29.97
N THR A 779 -12.93 -14.49 -30.30
CA THR A 779 -13.40 -14.28 -31.68
C THR A 779 -12.22 -14.14 -32.65
N LYS A 780 -11.14 -13.46 -32.22
CA LYS A 780 -9.83 -13.40 -32.89
C LYS A 780 -9.25 -14.78 -33.28
N PHE A 781 -9.55 -15.84 -32.53
CA PHE A 781 -9.06 -17.20 -32.77
C PHE A 781 -10.19 -18.18 -33.17
N ALA A 782 -11.40 -17.69 -33.44
CA ALA A 782 -12.56 -18.50 -33.85
C ALA A 782 -12.93 -18.31 -35.34
N SER A 783 -12.35 -17.30 -35.99
CA SER A 783 -12.58 -17.01 -37.42
C SER A 783 -11.80 -17.96 -38.33
N SER A 784 -12.53 -18.82 -39.05
CA SER A 784 -12.12 -19.23 -40.41
C SER A 784 -12.14 -18.00 -41.34
N PRO A 785 -11.38 -17.99 -42.46
CA PRO A 785 -11.02 -16.75 -43.16
C PRO A 785 -12.11 -16.15 -44.07
N THR A 786 -13.39 -16.20 -43.68
CA THR A 786 -14.53 -15.68 -44.45
C THR A 786 -15.67 -15.14 -43.57
N LEU A 787 -15.45 -14.01 -42.88
CA LEU A 787 -16.48 -12.97 -42.64
C LEU A 787 -15.85 -11.66 -42.12
N SER A 788 -16.51 -10.52 -42.36
CA SER A 788 -16.06 -9.19 -41.90
C SER A 788 -16.39 -8.93 -40.43
N VAL A 789 -15.49 -8.21 -39.74
CA VAL A 789 -15.52 -7.99 -38.27
C VAL A 789 -16.63 -7.03 -37.81
N THR A 790 -17.39 -6.42 -38.71
CA THR A 790 -18.37 -5.36 -38.43
C THR A 790 -19.77 -5.82 -38.00
N SER A 791 -20.06 -7.13 -37.98
CA SER A 791 -21.34 -7.63 -37.44
C SER A 791 -21.21 -9.01 -36.81
N ILE A 792 -21.49 -9.10 -35.49
CA ILE A 792 -22.19 -10.19 -34.75
C ILE A 792 -22.03 -9.88 -33.25
N MET A 793 -23.07 -9.34 -32.63
CA MET A 793 -23.33 -9.51 -31.19
C MET A 793 -24.25 -10.73 -31.04
N PRO A 794 -24.01 -11.66 -30.08
CA PRO A 794 -24.89 -12.80 -29.88
C PRO A 794 -26.31 -12.36 -29.47
N ARG A 795 -27.32 -12.75 -30.26
CA ARG A 795 -28.73 -12.36 -30.09
C ARG A 795 -29.39 -12.90 -28.81
N THR A 796 -28.67 -13.67 -28.00
CA THR A 796 -29.13 -14.34 -26.79
C THR A 796 -29.14 -13.49 -25.52
N MET A 797 -28.76 -12.21 -25.58
CA MET A 797 -28.87 -11.26 -24.45
C MET A 797 -30.18 -10.45 -24.43
N LEU A 798 -31.03 -10.60 -25.45
CA LEU A 798 -32.33 -9.92 -25.54
C LEU A 798 -33.47 -10.96 -25.53
N GLY A 799 -34.16 -11.09 -24.39
CA GLY A 799 -35.26 -12.03 -24.21
C GLY A 799 -36.20 -11.60 -23.09
N GLY A 800 -37.24 -10.84 -23.43
CA GLY A 800 -38.18 -10.29 -22.45
C GLY A 800 -39.28 -9.41 -23.06
N GLY A 801 -40.16 -10.01 -23.87
CA GLY A 801 -41.36 -9.34 -24.42
C GLY A 801 -41.12 -8.56 -25.72
N ILE A 802 -41.95 -8.83 -26.72
CA ILE A 802 -42.04 -8.04 -27.97
C ILE A 802 -43.35 -7.26 -27.93
N ASN A 803 -43.30 -5.96 -28.19
CA ASN A 803 -44.47 -5.15 -28.51
C ASN A 803 -44.14 -4.32 -29.76
N PRO A 804 -44.74 -4.59 -30.94
CA PRO A 804 -44.13 -4.27 -32.23
C PRO A 804 -44.55 -2.91 -32.82
N HIS A 805 -44.33 -1.79 -32.12
CA HIS A 805 -44.41 -0.45 -32.73
C HIS A 805 -43.44 0.55 -32.09
N ILE A 806 -42.53 1.08 -32.92
CA ILE A 806 -42.00 2.47 -33.00
C ILE A 806 -40.68 2.41 -33.80
N ASN A 807 -40.67 3.02 -34.99
CA ASN A 807 -39.44 3.25 -35.75
C ASN A 807 -38.83 4.58 -35.29
N ASN A 808 -37.71 4.53 -34.54
CA ASN A 808 -36.74 5.64 -34.38
C ASN A 808 -35.50 5.16 -33.60
N LEU A 809 -34.69 4.30 -34.22
CA LEU A 809 -33.55 3.61 -33.58
C LEU A 809 -32.18 3.99 -34.17
N SER A 810 -32.11 5.10 -34.92
CA SER A 810 -30.89 5.65 -35.54
C SER A 810 -29.94 6.35 -34.56
N ASP A 811 -30.47 6.93 -33.49
CA ASP A 811 -29.71 7.89 -32.66
C ASP A 811 -29.40 7.41 -31.25
N GLN A 812 -30.17 6.47 -30.68
CA GLN A 812 -29.73 5.77 -29.46
C GLN A 812 -28.51 4.86 -29.72
N ALA A 813 -28.43 4.25 -30.91
CA ALA A 813 -27.37 3.28 -31.26
C ALA A 813 -25.94 3.86 -31.38
N LYS A 814 -25.77 5.18 -31.22
CA LYS A 814 -24.44 5.83 -31.25
C LYS A 814 -23.79 6.01 -29.87
N ASN A 815 -24.58 5.94 -28.79
CA ASN A 815 -24.08 6.15 -27.43
C ASN A 815 -23.61 4.85 -26.72
N GLU A 816 -24.08 3.68 -27.13
CA GLU A 816 -23.57 2.39 -26.63
C GLU A 816 -22.27 1.96 -27.34
N LYS A 817 -21.16 2.67 -27.09
CA LYS A 817 -19.81 2.22 -27.47
C LYS A 817 -19.11 1.49 -26.33
N ASN A 818 -18.27 0.51 -26.69
CA ASN A 818 -17.67 -0.48 -25.78
C ASN A 818 -16.54 0.08 -24.88
N ASP A 819 -16.77 1.15 -24.13
CA ASP A 819 -15.74 1.79 -23.28
C ASP A 819 -15.47 1.02 -21.96
N THR A 820 -16.23 -0.03 -21.66
CA THR A 820 -16.07 -0.91 -20.48
C THR A 820 -15.27 -2.17 -20.77
N LEU A 821 -14.90 -2.44 -22.03
CA LEU A 821 -14.17 -3.64 -22.41
C LEU A 821 -12.76 -3.30 -22.89
N ASP A 822 -11.74 -3.91 -22.27
CA ASP A 822 -10.34 -3.73 -22.65
C ASP A 822 -10.05 -4.45 -23.99
N VAL A 823 -10.33 -3.74 -25.09
CA VAL A 823 -10.15 -4.22 -26.48
C VAL A 823 -8.66 -4.37 -26.82
N THR A 824 -7.79 -3.49 -26.34
CA THR A 824 -6.34 -3.54 -26.62
C THR A 824 -5.67 -4.74 -25.94
N THR A 825 -6.05 -5.07 -24.70
CA THR A 825 -5.67 -6.35 -24.07
C THR A 825 -6.32 -7.52 -24.80
N ALA A 826 -7.62 -7.49 -25.14
CA ALA A 826 -8.27 -8.60 -25.87
C ALA A 826 -7.57 -8.93 -27.21
N LEU A 827 -7.16 -7.90 -27.96
CA LEU A 827 -6.46 -8.04 -29.23
C LEU A 827 -4.98 -8.46 -29.07
N SER A 828 -4.31 -8.09 -27.97
CA SER A 828 -2.92 -8.50 -27.71
C SER A 828 -2.79 -9.88 -27.05
N MET A 829 -3.88 -10.50 -26.59
CA MET A 829 -3.85 -11.83 -25.97
C MET A 829 -3.47 -12.96 -26.96
N ASN A 830 -2.69 -13.90 -26.44
CA ASN A 830 -2.31 -15.15 -27.10
C ASN A 830 -3.24 -16.31 -26.73
N LEU A 831 -3.35 -17.32 -27.61
CA LEU A 831 -4.22 -18.49 -27.42
C LEU A 831 -4.00 -19.22 -26.08
N TRP A 832 -2.75 -19.36 -25.63
CA TRP A 832 -2.44 -19.98 -24.33
C TRP A 832 -2.90 -19.13 -23.13
N GLN A 833 -2.94 -17.80 -23.26
CA GLN A 833 -3.42 -16.90 -22.20
C GLN A 833 -4.93 -17.04 -22.02
N ILE A 834 -5.67 -17.10 -23.14
CA ILE A 834 -7.11 -17.37 -23.15
C ILE A 834 -7.41 -18.76 -22.55
N ARG A 835 -6.65 -19.79 -22.94
CA ARG A 835 -6.81 -21.16 -22.44
C ARG A 835 -6.52 -21.25 -20.93
N LEU A 836 -5.41 -20.71 -20.45
CA LEU A 836 -5.01 -20.82 -19.04
C LEU A 836 -5.87 -19.97 -18.07
N GLN A 837 -6.56 -18.93 -18.55
CA GLN A 837 -7.52 -18.14 -17.76
C GLN A 837 -8.94 -18.75 -17.69
N ARG A 838 -9.20 -19.87 -18.39
CA ARG A 838 -10.41 -20.68 -18.17
C ARG A 838 -10.43 -21.15 -16.73
N ARG A 839 -11.59 -21.05 -16.05
CA ARG A 839 -11.76 -21.58 -14.69
C ARG A 839 -12.29 -23.01 -14.71
N VAL A 840 -11.74 -23.85 -13.84
CA VAL A 840 -12.16 -25.23 -13.54
C VAL A 840 -12.31 -25.32 -12.02
N PHE A 841 -13.44 -25.81 -11.51
CA PHE A 841 -13.81 -25.77 -10.07
C PHE A 841 -13.62 -24.38 -9.40
N GLY A 842 -13.77 -23.29 -10.17
CA GLY A 842 -13.56 -21.91 -9.70
C GLY A 842 -12.11 -21.42 -9.69
N TRP A 843 -11.13 -22.24 -10.08
CA TRP A 843 -9.71 -21.88 -10.18
C TRP A 843 -9.31 -21.66 -11.64
N PRO A 844 -8.60 -20.58 -12.01
CA PRO A 844 -7.94 -20.48 -13.32
C PRO A 844 -6.93 -21.61 -13.51
N ILE A 845 -6.83 -22.21 -14.71
CA ILE A 845 -5.91 -23.34 -14.95
C ILE A 845 -4.46 -22.99 -14.62
N TYR A 846 -3.99 -21.76 -14.83
CA TYR A 846 -2.63 -21.39 -14.37
C TYR A 846 -2.46 -21.51 -12.85
N THR A 847 -3.45 -21.16 -12.02
CA THR A 847 -3.36 -21.33 -10.55
C THR A 847 -3.29 -22.79 -10.13
N ILE A 848 -3.91 -23.69 -10.91
CA ILE A 848 -3.81 -25.13 -10.70
C ILE A 848 -2.40 -25.61 -11.04
N LEU A 849 -1.82 -25.15 -12.17
CA LEU A 849 -0.43 -25.47 -12.52
C LEU A 849 0.57 -24.94 -11.48
N LEU A 850 0.43 -23.69 -11.01
CA LEU A 850 1.26 -23.14 -9.93
C LEU A 850 1.10 -23.95 -8.62
N ALA A 851 -0.10 -24.42 -8.31
CA ALA A 851 -0.35 -25.31 -7.16
C ALA A 851 0.32 -26.68 -7.31
N VAL A 852 0.33 -27.29 -8.50
CA VAL A 852 1.09 -28.54 -8.73
C VAL A 852 2.60 -28.28 -8.58
N GLY A 853 3.10 -27.13 -9.05
CA GLY A 853 4.49 -26.71 -8.81
C GLY A 853 4.84 -26.58 -7.32
N GLN A 854 3.90 -26.10 -6.50
CA GLN A 854 4.05 -26.08 -5.04
C GLN A 854 4.01 -27.49 -4.42
N ILE A 855 3.15 -28.39 -4.90
CA ILE A 855 3.04 -29.79 -4.42
C ILE A 855 4.33 -30.57 -4.68
N LEU A 856 4.92 -30.40 -5.88
CA LEU A 856 6.20 -31.01 -6.24
C LEU A 856 7.39 -30.42 -5.45
N GLY A 857 7.25 -29.20 -4.92
CA GLY A 857 8.24 -28.55 -4.06
C GLY A 857 8.47 -29.32 -2.75
N ALA A 858 9.66 -29.90 -2.62
CA ALA A 858 10.17 -30.47 -1.38
C ALA A 858 10.71 -29.39 -0.43
N THR A 859 10.29 -29.51 0.83
CA THR A 859 10.72 -28.70 1.97
C THR A 859 12.09 -29.13 2.50
N SER A 860 12.70 -28.32 3.38
CA SER A 860 13.99 -28.62 4.04
C SER A 860 14.05 -30.02 4.67
N PHE A 861 12.95 -30.51 5.27
CA PHE A 861 12.85 -31.86 5.83
C PHE A 861 12.98 -32.98 4.78
N GLN A 862 12.46 -32.74 3.57
CA GLN A 862 12.38 -33.72 2.49
C GLN A 862 13.68 -33.82 1.67
N LEU A 863 14.70 -32.98 1.95
CA LEU A 863 16.06 -33.17 1.44
C LEU A 863 16.63 -34.56 1.83
N SER A 864 16.23 -35.08 3.00
CA SER A 864 16.60 -36.42 3.48
C SER A 864 16.03 -37.58 2.66
N LEU A 865 14.94 -37.34 1.90
CA LEU A 865 14.40 -38.31 0.96
C LEU A 865 15.23 -38.32 -0.34
N LEU A 866 15.55 -37.13 -0.86
CA LEU A 866 16.23 -36.98 -2.16
C LEU A 866 17.65 -37.56 -2.18
N SER A 867 18.30 -37.70 -1.02
CA SER A 867 19.61 -38.38 -0.90
C SER A 867 19.54 -39.90 -0.90
N GLY A 868 18.35 -40.52 -0.75
CA GLY A 868 18.14 -41.97 -0.80
C GLY A 868 18.74 -42.80 0.35
N THR A 869 19.75 -42.31 1.06
CA THR A 869 20.45 -43.02 2.13
C THR A 869 20.03 -42.54 3.53
N SER A 870 19.71 -43.48 4.43
CA SER A 870 19.48 -43.17 5.85
C SER A 870 20.75 -43.20 6.69
N SER A 871 21.83 -43.80 6.19
CA SER A 871 23.12 -44.03 6.85
C SER A 871 24.01 -42.77 6.97
N ASN A 872 25.18 -42.94 7.60
CA ASN A 872 26.08 -41.85 7.96
C ASN A 872 26.75 -41.20 6.75
N GLY A 873 26.90 -39.87 6.78
CA GLY A 873 27.99 -39.17 6.08
C GLY A 873 27.91 -39.09 4.55
N SER A 874 26.84 -39.52 3.89
CA SER A 874 26.70 -39.38 2.43
C SER A 874 26.93 -37.93 1.97
N PHE A 875 28.01 -37.73 1.22
CA PHE A 875 28.40 -36.47 0.57
C PHE A 875 27.23 -35.89 -0.24
N ASP A 876 26.46 -36.77 -0.89
CA ASP A 876 25.28 -36.45 -1.69
C ASP A 876 24.23 -35.61 -0.95
N PHE A 877 24.03 -35.85 0.35
CA PHE A 877 23.07 -35.08 1.16
C PHE A 877 23.50 -33.62 1.31
N TYR A 878 24.80 -33.37 1.52
CA TYR A 878 25.35 -32.02 1.57
C TYR A 878 25.34 -31.36 0.19
N VAL A 879 25.61 -32.10 -0.89
CA VAL A 879 25.47 -31.60 -2.27
C VAL A 879 24.03 -31.20 -2.58
N ILE A 880 23.06 -32.08 -2.32
CA ILE A 880 21.62 -31.85 -2.57
C ILE A 880 21.08 -30.67 -1.76
N GLY A 881 21.54 -30.51 -0.51
CA GLY A 881 21.22 -29.35 0.33
C GLY A 881 21.87 -28.05 -0.13
N ALA A 882 23.13 -28.08 -0.55
CA ALA A 882 23.82 -26.92 -1.12
C ALA A 882 23.16 -26.45 -2.42
N VAL A 883 22.76 -27.39 -3.29
CA VAL A 883 21.98 -27.10 -4.51
C VAL A 883 20.61 -26.49 -4.19
N ASN A 884 19.96 -26.89 -3.08
CA ASN A 884 18.70 -26.29 -2.63
C ASN A 884 18.87 -24.84 -2.17
N ILE A 885 19.94 -24.55 -1.43
CA ILE A 885 20.29 -23.21 -0.95
C ILE A 885 20.63 -22.29 -2.14
N LEU A 886 21.47 -22.78 -3.06
CA LEU A 886 21.83 -22.07 -4.28
C LEU A 886 20.59 -21.77 -5.15
N GLY A 887 19.75 -22.78 -5.39
CA GLY A 887 18.51 -22.63 -6.16
C GLY A 887 17.56 -21.61 -5.53
N SER A 888 17.39 -21.63 -4.21
CA SER A 888 16.57 -20.63 -3.49
C SER A 888 17.03 -19.20 -3.77
N ALA A 889 18.34 -18.95 -3.71
CA ALA A 889 18.94 -17.66 -4.01
C ALA A 889 18.84 -17.30 -5.51
N SER A 890 19.05 -18.26 -6.42
CA SER A 890 18.93 -18.07 -7.87
C SER A 890 17.50 -17.71 -8.28
N TRP A 891 16.48 -18.43 -7.80
CA TRP A 891 15.09 -18.16 -8.14
C TRP A 891 14.60 -16.82 -7.61
N TYR A 892 14.96 -16.47 -6.37
CA TYR A 892 14.65 -15.15 -5.83
C TYR A 892 15.38 -14.04 -6.62
N GLY A 893 16.68 -14.22 -6.88
CA GLY A 893 17.51 -13.28 -7.66
C GLY A 893 17.05 -13.07 -9.11
N LEU A 894 16.41 -14.07 -9.72
CA LEU A 894 15.73 -13.98 -11.01
C LEU A 894 14.38 -13.25 -10.88
N SER A 895 13.56 -13.61 -9.90
CA SER A 895 12.25 -12.99 -9.66
C SER A 895 12.34 -11.48 -9.39
N CYS A 896 13.45 -10.99 -8.83
CA CYS A 896 13.70 -9.56 -8.60
C CYS A 896 14.29 -8.80 -9.81
N ARG A 897 14.53 -9.47 -10.95
CA ARG A 897 15.21 -8.88 -12.14
C ARG A 897 14.49 -9.09 -13.47
N LYS A 898 13.58 -10.06 -13.54
CA LYS A 898 12.82 -10.42 -14.74
C LYS A 898 11.35 -10.61 -14.36
N PRO A 899 10.42 -10.54 -15.32
CA PRO A 899 9.02 -10.84 -15.07
C PRO A 899 8.82 -12.24 -14.46
N ALA A 900 7.80 -12.38 -13.63
CA ALA A 900 7.51 -13.62 -12.91
C ALA A 900 7.25 -14.82 -13.85
N THR A 901 6.94 -14.59 -15.13
CA THR A 901 6.90 -15.66 -16.16
C THR A 901 8.17 -16.51 -16.19
N TRP A 902 9.35 -15.92 -15.99
CA TRP A 902 10.63 -16.64 -16.01
C TRP A 902 10.80 -17.53 -14.79
N SER A 903 10.61 -16.96 -13.59
CA SER A 903 10.83 -17.67 -12.33
C SER A 903 9.74 -18.68 -11.97
N LEU A 904 8.58 -18.64 -12.65
CA LEU A 904 7.50 -19.61 -12.52
C LEU A 904 7.49 -20.68 -13.63
N SER A 905 8.13 -20.45 -14.79
CA SER A 905 8.25 -21.46 -15.85
C SER A 905 9.52 -22.30 -15.75
N MET A 906 10.68 -21.68 -15.51
CA MET A 906 11.98 -22.37 -15.56
C MET A 906 12.14 -23.53 -14.56
N PRO A 907 11.58 -23.53 -13.34
CA PRO A 907 11.67 -24.69 -12.44
C PRO A 907 11.10 -25.98 -13.06
N TRP A 908 10.12 -25.89 -13.96
CA TRP A 908 9.55 -27.04 -14.67
C TRP A 908 10.53 -27.67 -15.66
N ILE A 909 11.47 -26.90 -16.22
CA ILE A 909 12.54 -27.44 -17.05
C ILE A 909 13.47 -28.31 -16.19
N PHE A 910 13.79 -27.88 -14.97
CA PHE A 910 14.62 -28.65 -14.05
C PHE A 910 13.89 -29.88 -13.47
N PHE A 911 12.59 -29.83 -13.22
CA PHE A 911 11.79 -31.04 -12.93
C PHE A 911 11.79 -32.00 -14.13
N GLY A 912 11.67 -31.50 -15.37
CA GLY A 912 11.73 -32.32 -16.58
C GLY A 912 13.07 -33.03 -16.75
N LEU A 913 14.17 -32.31 -16.54
CA LEU A 913 15.54 -32.87 -16.54
C LEU A 913 15.72 -33.93 -15.44
N ALA A 914 15.19 -33.71 -14.24
CA ALA A 914 15.26 -34.70 -13.17
C ALA A 914 14.61 -36.03 -13.57
N PHE A 915 13.39 -36.01 -14.14
CA PHE A 915 12.74 -37.23 -14.62
C PHE A 915 13.50 -37.92 -15.75
N VAL A 916 14.04 -37.17 -16.72
CA VAL A 916 14.91 -37.73 -17.78
C VAL A 916 16.11 -38.46 -17.17
N PHE A 917 16.83 -37.84 -16.24
CA PHE A 917 18.02 -38.44 -15.61
C PHE A 917 17.70 -39.66 -14.72
N ILE A 918 16.49 -39.75 -14.14
CA ILE A 918 16.01 -40.98 -13.47
C ILE A 918 15.80 -42.12 -14.47
N GLY A 919 15.37 -41.81 -15.70
CA GLY A 919 15.18 -42.79 -16.78
C GLY A 919 16.49 -43.34 -17.35
N LEU A 920 17.48 -42.48 -17.61
CA LEU A 920 18.72 -42.79 -18.35
C LEU A 920 19.40 -44.13 -17.98
N PRO A 921 19.55 -44.53 -16.69
CA PRO A 921 20.16 -45.82 -16.32
C PRO A 921 19.48 -47.06 -16.90
N SER A 922 18.20 -46.96 -17.28
CA SER A 922 17.41 -48.08 -17.81
C SER A 922 17.45 -48.23 -19.34
N LEU A 923 18.20 -47.38 -20.05
CA LEU A 923 18.35 -47.43 -21.52
C LEU A 923 19.39 -48.44 -22.03
N SER A 924 20.36 -48.86 -21.20
CA SER A 924 21.33 -49.90 -21.57
C SER A 924 21.99 -50.53 -20.35
N GLU A 925 22.40 -51.80 -20.45
CA GLU A 925 23.08 -52.53 -19.37
C GLU A 925 24.33 -51.78 -18.85
N ASN A 926 25.07 -51.13 -19.74
CA ASN A 926 26.24 -50.31 -19.41
C ASN A 926 25.92 -49.11 -18.51
N LEU A 927 24.68 -48.62 -18.48
CA LEU A 927 24.26 -47.51 -17.61
C LEU A 927 23.62 -47.99 -16.28
N LYS A 928 23.33 -49.29 -16.16
CA LYS A 928 22.85 -49.92 -14.92
C LYS A 928 23.98 -50.10 -13.88
N GLN A 929 25.22 -50.25 -14.34
CA GLN A 929 26.40 -50.43 -13.48
C GLN A 929 26.53 -49.26 -12.49
N TYR A 930 26.76 -49.57 -11.21
CA TYR A 930 26.76 -48.60 -10.10
C TYR A 930 27.59 -47.34 -10.38
N SER A 931 28.81 -47.50 -10.90
CA SER A 931 29.75 -46.41 -11.21
C SER A 931 29.23 -45.37 -12.22
N ARG A 932 28.22 -45.71 -13.03
CA ARG A 932 27.53 -44.77 -13.95
C ARG A 932 26.12 -44.42 -13.46
N ARG A 933 25.40 -45.38 -12.85
CA ARG A 933 24.06 -45.19 -12.29
C ARG A 933 24.02 -44.19 -11.13
N HIS A 934 24.99 -44.24 -10.22
CA HIS A 934 25.01 -43.40 -9.02
C HIS A 934 25.22 -41.90 -9.31
N PRO A 935 26.19 -41.48 -10.16
CA PRO A 935 26.29 -40.08 -10.57
C PRO A 935 25.03 -39.53 -11.28
N LEU A 936 24.38 -40.35 -12.12
CA LEU A 936 23.13 -39.97 -12.78
C LEU A 936 21.98 -39.77 -11.79
N ALA A 937 21.87 -40.63 -10.77
CA ALA A 937 20.88 -40.49 -9.71
C ALA A 937 21.12 -39.23 -8.85
N VAL A 938 22.38 -38.93 -8.49
CA VAL A 938 22.73 -37.70 -7.74
C VAL A 938 22.47 -36.45 -8.57
N ALA A 939 22.76 -36.47 -9.88
CA ALA A 939 22.41 -35.39 -10.79
C ALA A 939 20.88 -35.18 -10.89
N ALA A 940 20.09 -36.25 -10.95
CA ALA A 940 18.64 -36.17 -10.93
C ALA A 940 18.10 -35.56 -9.63
N SER A 941 18.55 -36.03 -8.47
CA SER A 941 18.19 -35.45 -7.17
C SER A 941 18.65 -34.00 -7.03
N GLY A 942 19.79 -33.64 -7.63
CA GLY A 942 20.26 -32.26 -7.76
C GLY A 942 19.30 -31.39 -8.55
N PHE A 943 18.93 -31.80 -9.77
CA PHE A 943 17.95 -31.07 -10.59
C PHE A 943 16.58 -30.96 -9.92
N TYR A 944 16.11 -32.04 -9.27
CA TYR A 944 14.87 -32.01 -8.50
C TYR A 944 14.96 -31.02 -7.32
N SER A 945 16.05 -31.06 -6.55
CA SER A 945 16.28 -30.14 -5.43
C SER A 945 16.37 -28.67 -5.87
N PHE A 946 17.00 -28.41 -7.02
CA PHE A 946 17.08 -27.08 -7.61
C PHE A 946 15.70 -26.58 -8.06
N ALA A 947 14.92 -27.39 -8.80
CA ALA A 947 13.55 -27.07 -9.19
C ALA A 947 12.64 -26.82 -7.96
N SER A 948 12.70 -27.76 -7.01
CA SER A 948 11.98 -27.78 -5.74
C SER A 948 12.14 -26.49 -4.93
N SER A 949 13.35 -25.92 -4.92
CA SER A 949 13.64 -24.70 -4.17
C SER A 949 12.78 -23.49 -4.60
N ALA A 950 12.16 -23.51 -5.80
CA ALA A 950 11.22 -22.48 -6.24
C ALA A 950 9.84 -22.53 -5.53
N GLY A 951 9.58 -23.50 -4.65
CA GLY A 951 8.30 -23.69 -3.95
C GLY A 951 7.73 -22.42 -3.27
N PHE A 952 8.60 -21.56 -2.74
CA PHE A 952 8.18 -20.28 -2.14
C PHE A 952 7.63 -19.28 -3.16
N LEU A 953 8.12 -19.27 -4.41
CA LEU A 953 7.58 -18.45 -5.49
C LEU A 953 6.22 -18.98 -5.95
N PHE A 954 6.06 -20.29 -6.07
CA PHE A 954 4.77 -20.90 -6.40
C PHE A 954 3.71 -20.51 -5.36
N PHE A 955 3.98 -20.70 -4.06
CA PHE A 955 3.07 -20.31 -2.98
C PHE A 955 2.74 -18.81 -2.97
N SER A 956 3.76 -17.93 -2.99
CA SER A 956 3.56 -16.48 -2.89
C SER A 956 2.88 -15.87 -4.13
N SER A 957 3.10 -16.45 -5.32
CA SER A 957 2.57 -15.94 -6.59
C SER A 957 1.17 -16.49 -6.93
N ASN A 958 0.75 -17.64 -6.37
CA ASN A 958 -0.56 -18.25 -6.69
C ASN A 958 -1.77 -17.36 -6.33
N PHE A 959 -1.55 -16.35 -5.47
CA PHE A 959 -2.54 -15.39 -5.01
C PHE A 959 -2.29 -13.96 -5.54
N GLY A 960 -1.64 -13.82 -6.70
CA GLY A 960 -1.22 -12.54 -7.28
C GLY A 960 -2.37 -11.71 -7.87
N GLU A 961 -3.07 -12.26 -8.86
CA GLU A 961 -4.16 -11.56 -9.60
C GLU A 961 -5.42 -11.33 -8.75
N GLU A 962 -5.68 -12.19 -7.76
CA GLU A 962 -6.88 -12.12 -6.91
C GLU A 962 -6.66 -11.28 -5.63
N ALA A 963 -6.08 -10.07 -5.77
CA ALA A 963 -5.75 -9.20 -4.63
C ALA A 963 -6.97 -8.81 -3.77
N GLY A 964 -8.16 -8.66 -4.36
CA GLY A 964 -9.46 -8.47 -3.69
C GLY A 964 -10.24 -9.75 -3.40
N GLY A 965 -9.59 -10.93 -3.41
CA GLY A 965 -10.24 -12.22 -3.17
C GLY A 965 -10.71 -12.39 -1.71
N THR A 966 -11.89 -13.00 -1.51
CA THR A 966 -12.36 -13.34 -0.16
C THR A 966 -11.40 -14.32 0.52
N THR A 967 -11.07 -14.07 1.79
CA THR A 967 -10.03 -14.81 2.53
C THR A 967 -10.32 -16.31 2.64
N ASP A 968 -11.60 -16.69 2.77
CA ASP A 968 -12.11 -18.06 2.63
C ASP A 968 -11.61 -18.77 1.36
N SER A 969 -11.56 -18.07 0.22
CA SER A 969 -11.09 -18.65 -1.04
C SER A 969 -9.59 -18.95 -0.99
N TRP A 970 -8.79 -18.05 -0.42
CA TRP A 970 -7.35 -18.29 -0.25
C TRP A 970 -7.08 -19.43 0.74
N VAL A 971 -7.78 -19.47 1.88
CA VAL A 971 -7.71 -20.56 2.87
C VAL A 971 -8.05 -21.90 2.21
N ARG A 972 -9.19 -21.98 1.50
CA ARG A 972 -9.61 -23.20 0.79
C ARG A 972 -8.58 -23.65 -0.24
N ARG A 973 -7.96 -22.73 -1.00
CA ARG A 973 -6.85 -23.08 -1.91
C ARG A 973 -5.65 -23.62 -1.15
N ALA A 974 -5.16 -22.91 -0.13
CA ALA A 974 -4.01 -23.33 0.67
C ALA A 974 -4.19 -24.72 1.30
N CYS A 975 -5.38 -25.00 1.87
CA CYS A 975 -5.65 -26.31 2.44
C CYS A 975 -5.75 -27.44 1.39
N ILE A 976 -6.35 -27.18 0.20
CA ILE A 976 -6.38 -28.18 -0.88
C ILE A 976 -4.94 -28.55 -1.28
N VAL A 977 -4.09 -27.54 -1.51
CA VAL A 977 -2.68 -27.76 -1.87
C VAL A 977 -1.93 -28.53 -0.78
N GLN A 978 -2.08 -28.15 0.50
CA GLN A 978 -1.39 -28.82 1.61
C GLN A 978 -1.83 -30.29 1.77
N GLY A 979 -3.12 -30.60 1.64
CA GLY A 979 -3.63 -31.97 1.73
C GLY A 979 -3.12 -32.86 0.61
N THR A 980 -3.21 -32.40 -0.64
CA THR A 980 -2.65 -33.12 -1.79
C THR A 980 -1.13 -33.29 -1.66
N GLN A 981 -0.42 -32.31 -1.07
CA GLN A 981 1.01 -32.45 -0.79
C GLN A 981 1.31 -33.55 0.24
N GLN A 982 0.49 -33.75 1.28
CA GLN A 982 0.70 -34.89 2.21
C GLN A 982 0.53 -36.25 1.53
N VAL A 983 -0.45 -36.40 0.62
CA VAL A 983 -0.62 -37.63 -0.18
C VAL A 983 0.60 -37.88 -1.09
N TRP A 984 1.09 -36.84 -1.77
CA TRP A 984 2.30 -36.91 -2.59
C TRP A 984 3.55 -37.28 -1.78
N VAL A 985 3.73 -36.67 -0.61
CA VAL A 985 4.85 -36.95 0.30
C VAL A 985 4.79 -38.38 0.86
N GLY A 986 3.59 -38.89 1.17
CA GLY A 986 3.41 -40.29 1.57
C GLY A 986 3.83 -41.27 0.47
N ALA A 987 3.48 -40.99 -0.80
CA ALA A 987 3.90 -41.79 -1.95
C ALA A 987 5.43 -41.73 -2.17
N LEU A 988 6.03 -40.54 -2.05
CA LEU A 988 7.49 -40.38 -2.09
C LEU A 988 8.20 -41.23 -1.03
N TRP A 989 7.76 -41.18 0.23
CA TRP A 989 8.33 -42.01 1.30
C TRP A 989 8.09 -43.52 1.11
N TYR A 990 6.99 -43.93 0.46
CA TYR A 990 6.79 -45.33 0.08
C TYR A 990 7.87 -45.83 -0.91
N TRP A 991 8.16 -45.05 -1.95
CA TRP A 991 9.24 -45.38 -2.89
C TRP A 991 10.62 -45.36 -2.22
N GLY A 992 10.88 -44.39 -1.34
CA GLY A 992 12.12 -44.35 -0.54
C GLY A 992 12.28 -45.58 0.36
N PHE A 993 11.23 -45.96 1.09
CA PHE A 993 11.21 -47.16 1.94
C PHE A 993 11.49 -48.45 1.15
N LYS A 994 10.90 -48.59 -0.05
CA LYS A 994 11.14 -49.76 -0.93
C LYS A 994 12.59 -49.91 -1.40
N LEU A 995 13.41 -48.86 -1.30
CA LEU A 995 14.83 -48.88 -1.68
C LEU A 995 15.79 -49.06 -0.49
N GLN A 996 15.29 -48.99 0.75
CA GLN A 996 16.14 -48.77 1.93
C GLN A 996 16.97 -49.98 2.38
N ASN A 997 16.46 -51.20 2.17
CA ASN A 997 17.11 -52.46 2.62
C ASN A 997 17.76 -53.24 1.46
N VAL A 998 18.21 -52.54 0.41
CA VAL A 998 18.66 -53.19 -0.84
C VAL A 998 20.03 -52.69 -1.26
N ASP A 999 20.91 -53.62 -1.64
CA ASP A 999 22.29 -53.32 -2.01
C ASP A 999 22.35 -52.39 -3.25
N PRO A 1000 22.91 -51.17 -3.14
CA PRO A 1000 23.03 -50.26 -4.27
C PRO A 1000 24.02 -50.74 -5.34
N MET A 1001 24.91 -51.69 -5.05
CA MET A 1001 25.83 -52.27 -6.03
C MET A 1001 25.15 -53.30 -6.94
N ASN A 1002 23.98 -53.81 -6.57
CA ASN A 1002 23.27 -54.83 -7.35
C ASN A 1002 22.67 -54.27 -8.66
N ALA A 1003 23.18 -54.71 -9.80
CA ALA A 1003 22.73 -54.29 -11.12
C ALA A 1003 21.29 -54.74 -11.47
N ALA A 1004 20.78 -55.81 -10.84
CA ALA A 1004 19.39 -56.24 -10.98
C ALA A 1004 18.39 -55.25 -10.36
N LEU A 1005 18.88 -54.27 -9.58
CA LEU A 1005 18.10 -53.19 -9.00
C LEU A 1005 18.05 -51.91 -9.86
N ALA A 1006 18.59 -51.94 -11.07
CA ALA A 1006 18.37 -50.85 -12.01
C ALA A 1006 16.89 -50.77 -12.40
N PRO A 1007 16.32 -49.57 -12.58
CA PRO A 1007 14.92 -49.43 -12.96
C PRO A 1007 14.60 -50.22 -14.26
N PRO A 1008 13.51 -51.00 -14.33
CA PRO A 1008 13.19 -51.81 -15.49
C PRO A 1008 12.78 -50.93 -16.67
N GLY A 1009 13.16 -51.30 -17.91
CA GLY A 1009 13.10 -50.42 -19.08
C GLY A 1009 11.74 -49.79 -19.41
N TRP A 1010 10.62 -50.40 -18.98
CA TRP A 1010 9.28 -49.81 -19.12
C TRP A 1010 9.09 -48.50 -18.33
N ILE A 1011 9.90 -48.26 -17.29
CA ILE A 1011 9.83 -47.04 -16.49
C ILE A 1011 10.22 -45.79 -17.30
N ASN A 1012 11.04 -45.92 -18.35
CA ASN A 1012 11.33 -44.82 -19.29
C ASN A 1012 10.06 -44.27 -19.93
N VAL A 1013 9.07 -45.12 -20.22
CA VAL A 1013 7.79 -44.68 -20.80
C VAL A 1013 7.11 -43.70 -19.84
N ILE A 1014 7.21 -43.93 -18.53
CA ILE A 1014 6.67 -43.05 -17.49
C ILE A 1014 7.55 -41.82 -17.30
N THR A 1015 8.86 -41.98 -17.06
CA THR A 1015 9.73 -40.85 -16.71
C THR A 1015 9.96 -39.89 -17.88
N LEU A 1016 10.07 -40.37 -19.12
CA LEU A 1016 10.17 -39.50 -20.30
C LEU A 1016 8.83 -38.80 -20.60
N SER A 1017 7.70 -39.44 -20.36
CA SER A 1017 6.37 -38.80 -20.49
C SER A 1017 6.14 -37.73 -19.42
N LEU A 1018 6.57 -37.97 -18.17
CA LEU A 1018 6.57 -36.96 -17.10
C LEU A 1018 7.52 -35.80 -17.45
N GLY A 1019 8.71 -36.11 -17.96
CA GLY A 1019 9.69 -35.11 -18.42
C GLY A 1019 9.12 -34.21 -19.52
N ALA A 1020 8.56 -34.80 -20.57
CA ALA A 1020 7.88 -34.09 -21.66
C ALA A 1020 6.68 -33.25 -21.14
N GLY A 1021 5.90 -33.79 -20.21
CA GLY A 1021 4.83 -33.06 -19.52
C GLY A 1021 5.34 -31.82 -18.78
N CYS A 1022 6.45 -31.93 -18.03
CA CYS A 1022 7.07 -30.80 -17.36
C CYS A 1022 7.60 -29.74 -18.35
N PHE A 1023 8.27 -30.14 -19.44
CA PHE A 1023 8.70 -29.19 -20.47
C PHE A 1023 7.52 -28.48 -21.16
N PHE A 1024 6.42 -29.19 -21.40
CA PHE A 1024 5.19 -28.59 -21.93
C PHE A 1024 4.56 -27.60 -20.95
N ILE A 1025 4.53 -27.91 -19.64
CA ILE A 1025 4.05 -27.00 -18.59
C ILE A 1025 4.92 -25.73 -18.52
N ALA A 1026 6.24 -25.85 -18.66
CA ALA A 1026 7.15 -24.70 -18.74
C ALA A 1026 6.76 -23.76 -19.91
N TYR A 1027 6.56 -24.33 -21.11
CA TYR A 1027 6.20 -23.58 -22.31
C TYR A 1027 4.84 -22.86 -22.20
N ILE A 1028 3.78 -23.55 -21.74
CA ILE A 1028 2.46 -22.94 -21.61
C ILE A 1028 2.39 -21.90 -20.48
N LEU A 1029 3.16 -22.04 -19.40
CA LEU A 1029 3.24 -21.00 -18.35
C LEU A 1029 3.96 -19.75 -18.87
N PHE A 1030 5.11 -19.92 -19.53
CA PHE A 1030 5.88 -18.80 -20.08
C PHE A 1030 5.07 -17.97 -21.09
N THR A 1031 4.39 -18.65 -22.03
CA THR A 1031 3.57 -18.00 -23.07
C THR A 1031 2.18 -17.58 -22.59
N GLY A 1032 1.62 -18.27 -21.60
CA GLY A 1032 0.20 -18.26 -21.24
C GLY A 1032 -0.20 -17.65 -19.89
N LEU A 1033 0.74 -17.21 -19.04
CA LEU A 1033 0.36 -16.48 -17.81
C LEU A 1033 -0.37 -15.15 -18.11
N PRO A 1034 -1.16 -14.58 -17.17
CA PRO A 1034 -1.78 -13.25 -17.28
C PRO A 1034 -0.80 -12.05 -17.37
N LYS A 1035 -1.28 -10.87 -17.79
CA LYS A 1035 -0.49 -9.60 -17.91
C LYS A 1035 0.24 -9.25 -16.62
N TYR A 1036 -0.42 -9.43 -15.47
CA TYR A 1036 0.14 -9.28 -14.12
C TYR A 1036 1.54 -9.90 -13.92
N TYR A 1037 1.79 -11.10 -14.47
CA TYR A 1037 3.06 -11.81 -14.31
C TYR A 1037 4.12 -11.44 -15.35
N ARG A 1038 3.79 -10.58 -16.33
CA ARG A 1038 4.71 -10.07 -17.37
C ARG A 1038 5.35 -8.73 -17.03
N ASN A 1039 4.78 -7.97 -16.10
CA ASN A 1039 5.40 -6.75 -15.63
C ASN A 1039 6.66 -7.09 -14.82
N VAL A 1040 7.70 -6.25 -14.91
CA VAL A 1040 8.88 -6.39 -14.04
C VAL A 1040 8.50 -5.89 -12.64
N PRO A 1041 8.76 -6.65 -11.56
CA PRO A 1041 8.44 -6.17 -10.22
C PRO A 1041 9.29 -4.96 -9.87
N GLY A 1042 8.62 -3.84 -9.56
CA GLY A 1042 9.27 -2.57 -9.28
C GLY A 1042 10.13 -2.58 -8.01
N THR A 1043 11.17 -1.75 -8.00
CA THR A 1043 12.11 -1.64 -6.89
C THR A 1043 11.48 -0.92 -5.69
N VAL A 1044 11.45 -1.59 -4.53
CA VAL A 1044 10.98 -1.00 -3.26
C VAL A 1044 12.18 -0.43 -2.49
N PRO A 1045 12.29 0.90 -2.29
CA PRO A 1045 13.39 1.51 -1.55
C PRO A 1045 13.45 1.00 -0.10
N ASN A 1046 14.65 0.74 0.41
CA ASN A 1046 14.89 0.20 1.76
C ASN A 1046 14.18 -1.14 2.10
N PHE A 1047 13.73 -1.92 1.11
CA PHE A 1047 12.98 -3.16 1.31
C PHE A 1047 13.56 -4.11 2.37
N THR A 1048 14.87 -4.39 2.33
CA THR A 1048 15.54 -5.27 3.31
C THR A 1048 15.44 -4.75 4.74
N ARG A 1049 15.57 -3.43 4.92
CA ARG A 1049 15.42 -2.76 6.22
C ARG A 1049 13.98 -2.75 6.71
N ALA A 1050 12.99 -2.63 5.80
CA ALA A 1050 11.58 -2.75 6.13
C ALA A 1050 11.20 -4.19 6.51
N LEU A 1051 11.73 -5.18 5.79
CA LEU A 1051 11.54 -6.61 6.05
C LEU A 1051 12.04 -7.02 7.44
N PHE A 1052 13.30 -6.70 7.77
CA PHE A 1052 13.89 -7.04 9.08
C PHE A 1052 13.43 -6.14 10.24
N ARG A 1053 12.69 -5.05 9.99
CA ARG A 1053 12.00 -4.27 11.05
C ARG A 1053 10.78 -5.02 11.61
N ARG A 1054 10.18 -5.95 10.86
CA ARG A 1054 9.00 -6.71 11.27
C ARG A 1054 9.42 -7.86 12.19
N LYS A 1055 8.93 -7.86 13.43
CA LYS A 1055 9.32 -8.83 14.45
C LYS A 1055 8.81 -10.23 14.12
N LEU A 1056 7.64 -10.32 13.48
CA LEU A 1056 7.10 -11.57 12.98
C LEU A 1056 8.00 -12.25 11.94
N VAL A 1057 8.70 -11.48 11.09
CA VAL A 1057 9.65 -12.03 10.10
C VAL A 1057 10.88 -12.60 10.80
N LEU A 1058 11.48 -11.85 11.73
CA LEU A 1058 12.60 -12.33 12.54
C LEU A 1058 12.22 -13.60 13.32
N TRP A 1059 11.01 -13.65 13.88
CA TRP A 1059 10.52 -14.84 14.59
C TRP A 1059 10.30 -16.04 13.67
N TYR A 1060 9.78 -15.83 12.46
CA TYR A 1060 9.59 -16.90 11.49
C TYR A 1060 10.94 -17.57 11.14
N LEU A 1061 11.98 -16.77 10.91
CA LEU A 1061 13.33 -17.28 10.62
C LEU A 1061 13.96 -17.98 11.83
N ALA A 1062 13.75 -17.49 13.05
CA ALA A 1062 14.19 -18.17 14.27
C ALA A 1062 13.46 -19.49 14.52
N ALA A 1063 12.14 -19.53 14.25
CA ALA A 1063 11.32 -20.72 14.39
C ALA A 1063 11.73 -21.84 13.42
N GLU A 1064 12.14 -21.51 12.20
CA GLU A 1064 12.73 -22.47 11.26
C GLU A 1064 13.99 -23.15 11.84
N ILE A 1065 14.88 -22.40 12.50
CA ILE A 1065 16.07 -22.97 13.15
C ILE A 1065 15.66 -23.90 14.31
N LEU A 1066 14.83 -23.40 15.24
CA LEU A 1066 14.39 -24.13 16.43
C LEU A 1066 13.60 -25.41 16.11
N ARG A 1067 12.85 -25.42 15.00
CA ARG A 1067 12.12 -26.59 14.52
C ARG A 1067 13.04 -27.54 13.76
N ASN A 1068 13.78 -27.04 12.77
CA ASN A 1068 14.47 -27.90 11.84
C ASN A 1068 15.73 -28.51 12.48
N TYR A 1069 16.37 -27.86 13.46
CA TYR A 1069 17.52 -28.44 14.16
C TYR A 1069 17.16 -29.71 14.93
N TRP A 1070 16.08 -29.68 15.73
CA TRP A 1070 15.67 -30.81 16.56
C TRP A 1070 14.82 -31.87 15.82
N LEU A 1071 14.10 -31.50 14.77
CA LEU A 1071 13.12 -32.40 14.13
C LEU A 1071 13.59 -33.04 12.81
N SER A 1072 14.74 -32.66 12.24
CA SER A 1072 15.13 -33.12 10.90
C SER A 1072 15.76 -34.51 10.85
N GLY A 1073 16.73 -34.80 11.74
CA GLY A 1073 17.51 -36.05 11.73
C GLY A 1073 16.67 -37.33 11.67
N PRO A 1074 15.66 -37.52 12.55
CA PRO A 1074 14.81 -38.71 12.54
C PRO A 1074 13.55 -38.59 11.65
N TYR A 1075 13.38 -37.54 10.85
CA TYR A 1075 12.16 -37.29 10.07
C TYR A 1075 11.80 -38.42 9.09
N GLY A 1076 12.78 -38.99 8.39
CA GLY A 1076 12.55 -40.15 7.52
C GLY A 1076 12.16 -41.42 8.28
N ARG A 1077 12.76 -41.66 9.46
CA ARG A 1077 12.36 -42.78 10.34
C ARG A 1077 10.92 -42.63 10.84
N ASN A 1078 10.46 -41.41 11.08
CA ASN A 1078 9.05 -41.14 11.40
C ASN A 1078 8.10 -41.50 10.24
N TRP A 1079 8.47 -41.27 8.98
CA TRP A 1079 7.66 -41.69 7.83
C TRP A 1079 7.69 -43.19 7.58
N ASN A 1080 8.81 -43.87 7.88
CA ASN A 1080 8.90 -45.33 7.80
C ASN A 1080 7.90 -46.05 8.73
N PHE A 1081 7.50 -45.42 9.85
CA PHE A 1081 6.48 -45.97 10.76
C PHE A 1081 5.20 -46.44 10.04
N LEU A 1082 4.78 -45.70 9.00
CA LEU A 1082 3.60 -46.00 8.19
C LEU A 1082 3.75 -47.26 7.33
N TRP A 1083 4.98 -47.59 6.91
CA TRP A 1083 5.27 -48.62 5.92
C TRP A 1083 5.95 -49.89 6.49
N THR A 1084 6.48 -49.82 7.72
CA THR A 1084 7.23 -50.93 8.35
C THR A 1084 6.34 -51.96 9.08
N ARG A 1085 5.07 -51.67 9.37
CA ARG A 1085 4.19 -52.63 10.08
C ARG A 1085 3.60 -53.71 9.17
N GLU A 1086 3.24 -54.84 9.77
CA GLU A 1086 2.57 -56.02 9.19
C GLU A 1086 1.11 -55.76 8.76
N THR A 1087 0.74 -54.51 8.48
CA THR A 1087 -0.57 -54.14 7.92
C THR A 1087 -0.56 -54.27 6.41
N SER A 1088 -1.57 -54.89 5.81
CA SER A 1088 -1.63 -55.05 4.35
C SER A 1088 -1.64 -53.69 3.64
N PHE A 1089 -0.92 -53.61 2.50
CA PHE A 1089 -0.73 -52.36 1.75
C PHE A 1089 -2.05 -51.64 1.42
N GLY A 1090 -3.11 -52.40 1.09
CA GLY A 1090 -4.45 -51.86 0.83
C GLY A 1090 -5.07 -51.15 2.03
N ILE A 1091 -4.88 -51.67 3.26
CA ILE A 1091 -5.39 -51.03 4.48
C ILE A 1091 -4.58 -49.77 4.80
N THR A 1092 -3.24 -49.81 4.67
CA THR A 1092 -2.40 -48.62 4.87
C THR A 1092 -2.73 -47.52 3.86
N LEU A 1093 -2.94 -47.88 2.59
CA LEU A 1093 -3.38 -46.95 1.55
C LEU A 1093 -4.77 -46.38 1.83
N PHE A 1094 -5.73 -47.22 2.25
CA PHE A 1094 -7.07 -46.77 2.66
C PHE A 1094 -7.00 -45.77 3.82
N LEU A 1095 -6.22 -46.06 4.86
CA LEU A 1095 -6.05 -45.14 6.01
C LEU A 1095 -5.40 -43.82 5.59
N LEU A 1096 -4.35 -43.86 4.76
CA LEU A 1096 -3.69 -42.66 4.22
C LEU A 1096 -4.70 -41.77 3.48
N LEU A 1097 -5.50 -42.34 2.58
CA LEU A 1097 -6.50 -41.61 1.80
C LEU A 1097 -7.67 -41.14 2.69
N PHE A 1098 -8.12 -41.96 3.64
CA PHE A 1098 -9.17 -41.60 4.59
C PHE A 1098 -8.78 -40.37 5.43
N PHE A 1099 -7.55 -40.32 5.96
CA PHE A 1099 -7.09 -39.17 6.73
C PHE A 1099 -6.78 -37.94 5.87
N PHE A 1100 -5.98 -38.07 4.80
CA PHE A 1100 -5.54 -36.91 4.00
C PHE A 1100 -6.51 -36.44 2.90
N ILE A 1101 -7.61 -37.16 2.66
CA ILE A 1101 -8.71 -36.71 1.78
C ILE A 1101 -10.02 -36.59 2.58
N GLY A 1102 -10.44 -37.62 3.30
CA GLY A 1102 -11.72 -37.64 4.03
C GLY A 1102 -11.73 -36.72 5.26
N VAL A 1103 -10.94 -37.04 6.27
CA VAL A 1103 -10.82 -36.26 7.52
C VAL A 1103 -10.27 -34.86 7.22
N TRP A 1104 -9.32 -34.74 6.30
CA TRP A 1104 -8.82 -33.46 5.80
C TRP A 1104 -9.94 -32.63 5.13
N GLY A 1105 -10.78 -33.22 4.28
CA GLY A 1105 -11.90 -32.54 3.63
C GLY A 1105 -12.94 -32.00 4.62
N LEU A 1106 -13.27 -32.77 5.65
CA LEU A 1106 -14.14 -32.34 6.75
C LEU A 1106 -13.50 -31.18 7.55
N THR A 1107 -12.19 -31.27 7.78
CA THR A 1107 -11.40 -30.22 8.47
C THR A 1107 -11.35 -28.93 7.64
N ILE A 1108 -11.20 -29.02 6.31
CA ILE A 1108 -11.32 -27.87 5.39
C ILE A 1108 -12.69 -27.23 5.52
N TRP A 1109 -13.76 -28.02 5.50
CA TRP A 1109 -15.13 -27.51 5.53
C TRP A 1109 -15.41 -26.73 6.83
N GLY A 1110 -15.00 -27.27 7.99
CA GLY A 1110 -15.09 -26.58 9.27
C GLY A 1110 -14.26 -25.29 9.33
N LEU A 1111 -13.02 -25.32 8.86
CA LEU A 1111 -12.14 -24.13 8.84
C LEU A 1111 -12.63 -23.06 7.85
N SER A 1112 -13.17 -23.46 6.69
CA SER A 1112 -13.78 -22.57 5.70
C SER A 1112 -14.99 -21.86 6.28
N LEU A 1113 -15.93 -22.60 6.90
CA LEU A 1113 -17.08 -22.02 7.60
C LEU A 1113 -16.66 -20.99 8.66
N ALA A 1114 -15.73 -21.38 9.54
CA ALA A 1114 -15.21 -20.50 10.58
C ALA A 1114 -14.51 -19.23 10.02
N SER A 1115 -13.77 -19.37 8.92
CA SER A 1115 -13.03 -18.26 8.30
C SER A 1115 -13.93 -17.16 7.71
N LYS A 1116 -15.20 -17.45 7.42
CA LYS A 1116 -16.18 -16.46 6.95
C LYS A 1116 -16.52 -15.43 8.03
N SER A 1117 -16.60 -15.86 9.29
CA SER A 1117 -16.86 -14.97 10.42
C SER A 1117 -15.62 -14.21 10.85
N HIS A 1118 -14.48 -14.90 10.98
CA HIS A 1118 -13.22 -14.33 11.49
C HIS A 1118 -12.02 -14.83 10.68
N THR A 1119 -11.40 -13.93 9.91
CA THR A 1119 -10.25 -14.24 9.05
C THR A 1119 -9.03 -14.78 9.82
N TRP A 1120 -8.88 -14.38 11.08
CA TRP A 1120 -7.78 -14.76 11.98
C TRP A 1120 -7.97 -16.13 12.65
N ILE A 1121 -9.15 -16.77 12.55
CA ILE A 1121 -9.43 -17.98 13.34
C ILE A 1121 -8.58 -19.18 12.94
N VAL A 1122 -8.23 -19.31 11.65
CA VAL A 1122 -7.36 -20.38 11.13
C VAL A 1122 -5.93 -20.26 11.70
N ALA A 1123 -5.43 -19.02 11.83
CA ALA A 1123 -4.13 -18.73 12.43
C ALA A 1123 -4.10 -19.06 13.93
N ILE A 1124 -5.10 -18.62 14.69
CA ILE A 1124 -5.17 -18.89 16.13
C ILE A 1124 -5.46 -20.36 16.44
N PHE A 1125 -6.27 -21.06 15.61
CA PHE A 1125 -6.46 -22.50 15.74
C PHE A 1125 -5.13 -23.26 15.54
N ALA A 1126 -4.37 -22.94 14.49
CA ALA A 1126 -3.06 -23.53 14.23
C ALA A 1126 -2.03 -23.31 15.36
N ILE A 1127 -2.06 -22.13 16.01
CA ILE A 1127 -1.28 -21.86 17.22
C ILE A 1127 -1.79 -22.74 18.38
N GLY A 1128 -3.11 -22.84 18.56
CA GLY A 1128 -3.74 -23.64 19.62
C GLY A 1128 -3.48 -25.16 19.55
N LEU A 1129 -2.97 -25.68 18.43
CA LEU A 1129 -2.57 -27.09 18.29
C LEU A 1129 -1.27 -27.45 19.04
N GLY A 1130 -0.49 -26.48 19.52
CA GLY A 1130 0.77 -26.76 20.21
C GLY A 1130 1.82 -27.33 19.26
N ALA A 1131 2.38 -28.51 19.55
CA ALA A 1131 3.49 -29.11 18.81
C ALA A 1131 3.14 -30.44 18.10
N PRO A 1132 2.15 -30.47 17.19
CA PRO A 1132 1.63 -31.72 16.60
C PRO A 1132 2.71 -32.54 15.87
N ARG A 1133 3.67 -31.89 15.19
CA ARG A 1133 4.81 -32.57 14.54
C ARG A 1133 5.69 -33.33 15.53
N TRP A 1134 5.97 -32.73 16.68
CA TRP A 1134 6.79 -33.36 17.72
C TRP A 1134 6.04 -34.54 18.35
N CYS A 1135 4.72 -34.40 18.58
CA CYS A 1135 3.88 -35.51 19.01
C CYS A 1135 3.86 -36.67 17.99
N GLN A 1136 3.72 -36.36 16.70
CA GLN A 1136 3.75 -37.35 15.61
C GLN A 1136 5.10 -38.08 15.59
N MET A 1137 6.21 -37.33 15.67
CA MET A 1137 7.57 -37.87 15.65
C MET A 1137 7.90 -38.71 16.89
N LEU A 1138 7.45 -38.29 18.08
CA LEU A 1138 7.56 -39.10 19.29
C LEU A 1138 6.83 -40.43 19.08
N TRP A 1139 5.55 -40.38 18.70
CA TRP A 1139 4.72 -41.57 18.44
C TRP A 1139 5.33 -42.52 17.40
N GLY A 1140 5.87 -41.98 16.30
CA GLY A 1140 6.48 -42.75 15.22
C GLY A 1140 7.93 -43.22 15.44
N THR A 1141 8.63 -42.75 16.49
CA THR A 1141 10.07 -43.08 16.67
C THR A 1141 10.52 -43.51 18.07
N SER A 1142 9.70 -43.34 19.12
CA SER A 1142 10.02 -43.72 20.51
C SER A 1142 9.38 -45.03 20.98
N SER A 1143 8.96 -45.87 20.02
CA SER A 1143 8.24 -47.15 20.21
C SER A 1143 6.89 -47.10 20.96
N VAL A 1144 6.49 -45.98 21.57
CA VAL A 1144 5.20 -45.78 22.29
C VAL A 1144 4.00 -46.41 21.57
N ALA A 1145 3.93 -46.29 20.25
CA ALA A 1145 2.84 -46.81 19.44
C ALA A 1145 2.72 -48.36 19.41
N SER A 1146 3.70 -49.11 19.94
CA SER A 1146 3.56 -50.57 20.16
C SER A 1146 2.74 -50.87 21.42
N TYR A 1147 2.72 -49.96 22.40
CA TYR A 1147 2.11 -50.14 23.73
C TYR A 1147 0.58 -49.92 23.74
N ILE A 1148 -0.13 -50.40 22.71
CA ILE A 1148 -1.60 -50.39 22.63
C ILE A 1148 -2.13 -51.79 22.96
N SER A 1149 -1.76 -52.30 24.13
CA SER A 1149 -2.12 -53.64 24.62
C SER A 1149 -3.64 -53.88 24.69
N TRP A 1150 -4.41 -52.85 25.02
CA TRP A 1150 -5.87 -52.88 25.04
C TRP A 1150 -6.52 -53.02 23.65
N GLY A 1151 -5.78 -52.74 22.57
CA GLY A 1151 -6.31 -52.73 21.21
C GLY A 1151 -6.40 -54.10 20.54
N GLY A 1152 -5.78 -55.14 21.10
CA GLY A 1152 -5.71 -56.48 20.49
C GLY A 1152 -5.25 -56.44 19.02
N SER A 1153 -5.93 -57.19 18.15
CA SER A 1153 -5.68 -57.20 16.70
C SER A 1153 -5.96 -55.86 16.01
N ALA A 1154 -6.77 -54.97 16.59
CA ALA A 1154 -7.00 -53.62 16.08
C ALA A 1154 -5.88 -52.62 16.47
N GLY A 1155 -5.05 -52.96 17.48
CA GLY A 1155 -3.98 -52.11 18.00
C GLY A 1155 -3.07 -51.48 16.94
N PRO A 1156 -2.55 -52.23 15.94
CA PRO A 1156 -1.75 -51.68 14.85
C PRO A 1156 -2.50 -50.64 13.99
N HIS A 1157 -3.77 -50.86 13.71
CA HIS A 1157 -4.60 -49.95 12.91
C HIS A 1157 -4.93 -48.67 13.69
N ILE A 1158 -5.17 -48.77 14.99
CA ILE A 1158 -5.36 -47.64 15.90
C ILE A 1158 -4.05 -46.83 16.00
N ALA A 1159 -2.91 -47.50 16.11
CA ALA A 1159 -1.58 -46.87 16.17
C ALA A 1159 -1.27 -46.03 14.91
N THR A 1160 -1.54 -46.59 13.73
CA THR A 1160 -1.38 -45.89 12.44
C THR A 1160 -2.40 -44.76 12.29
N SER A 1161 -3.64 -44.95 12.73
CA SER A 1161 -4.69 -43.92 12.66
C SER A 1161 -4.36 -42.69 13.53
N LEU A 1162 -3.81 -42.88 14.74
CA LEU A 1162 -3.39 -41.74 15.57
C LEU A 1162 -2.19 -41.00 14.98
N TRP A 1163 -1.23 -41.72 14.37
CA TRP A 1163 -0.09 -41.11 13.67
C TRP A 1163 -0.54 -40.27 12.46
N LEU A 1164 -1.51 -40.77 11.68
CA LEU A 1164 -2.11 -40.04 10.56
C LEU A 1164 -2.91 -38.82 11.02
N TRP A 1165 -3.66 -38.93 12.13
CA TRP A 1165 -4.35 -37.80 12.75
C TRP A 1165 -3.38 -36.70 13.20
N LEU A 1166 -2.27 -37.05 13.85
CA LEU A 1166 -1.23 -36.08 14.23
C LEU A 1166 -0.58 -35.42 12.99
N GLY A 1167 -0.45 -36.15 11.87
CA GLY A 1167 -0.03 -35.61 10.58
C GLY A 1167 -1.06 -34.64 9.96
N VAL A 1168 -2.35 -34.91 10.10
CA VAL A 1168 -3.43 -33.97 9.75
C VAL A 1168 -3.33 -32.70 10.58
N LEU A 1169 -3.07 -32.79 11.89
CA LEU A 1169 -2.89 -31.61 12.75
C LEU A 1169 -1.62 -30.79 12.40
N ASP A 1170 -0.51 -31.44 12.06
CA ASP A 1170 0.69 -30.74 11.53
C ASP A 1170 0.39 -30.02 10.21
N ALA A 1171 -0.35 -30.66 9.30
CA ALA A 1171 -0.75 -30.04 8.05
C ALA A 1171 -1.68 -28.82 8.26
N VAL A 1172 -2.63 -28.88 9.21
CA VAL A 1172 -3.44 -27.70 9.59
C VAL A 1172 -2.57 -26.60 10.17
N GLN A 1173 -1.62 -26.94 11.05
CA GLN A 1173 -0.70 -25.97 11.63
C GLN A 1173 0.15 -25.28 10.55
N GLY A 1174 0.67 -26.05 9.58
CA GLY A 1174 1.40 -25.52 8.43
C GLY A 1174 0.59 -24.50 7.62
N VAL A 1175 -0.68 -24.77 7.32
CA VAL A 1175 -1.56 -23.80 6.66
C VAL A 1175 -1.73 -22.54 7.50
N GLY A 1176 -2.02 -22.67 8.80
CA GLY A 1176 -2.25 -21.51 9.66
C GLY A 1176 -1.02 -20.61 9.80
N LEU A 1177 0.19 -21.18 9.92
CA LEU A 1177 1.44 -20.43 9.94
C LEU A 1177 1.72 -19.74 8.58
N GLY A 1178 1.40 -20.39 7.46
CA GLY A 1178 1.44 -19.76 6.13
C GLY A 1178 0.43 -18.61 5.99
N MET A 1179 -0.78 -18.78 6.52
CA MET A 1179 -1.81 -17.74 6.55
C MET A 1179 -1.42 -16.55 7.43
N ILE A 1180 -0.69 -16.76 8.54
CA ILE A 1180 -0.14 -15.66 9.35
C ILE A 1180 0.69 -14.72 8.49
N LEU A 1181 1.63 -15.24 7.68
CA LEU A 1181 2.43 -14.41 6.76
C LEU A 1181 1.56 -13.73 5.69
N LEU A 1182 0.67 -14.49 5.02
CA LEU A 1182 -0.22 -13.97 3.97
C LEU A 1182 -1.23 -12.90 4.48
N GLN A 1183 -1.47 -12.83 5.79
CA GLN A 1183 -2.38 -11.87 6.44
C GLN A 1183 -1.67 -10.67 7.09
N THR A 1184 -0.33 -10.65 7.19
CA THR A 1184 0.45 -9.54 7.78
C THR A 1184 1.43 -8.88 6.82
N LEU A 1185 1.85 -9.59 5.77
CA LEU A 1185 2.90 -9.16 4.82
C LEU A 1185 2.35 -9.03 3.40
N SER A 1186 2.85 -8.05 2.62
CA SER A 1186 2.56 -8.02 1.17
C SER A 1186 3.27 -9.17 0.45
N ARG A 1187 2.77 -9.59 -0.73
CA ARG A 1187 3.26 -10.80 -1.45
C ARG A 1187 4.78 -10.81 -1.64
N VAL A 1188 5.40 -9.66 -1.94
CA VAL A 1188 6.86 -9.51 -2.09
C VAL A 1188 7.60 -9.78 -0.77
N HIS A 1189 7.09 -9.29 0.36
CA HIS A 1189 7.64 -9.59 1.69
C HIS A 1189 7.45 -11.07 2.07
N VAL A 1190 6.34 -11.70 1.68
CA VAL A 1190 6.11 -13.15 1.86
C VAL A 1190 7.12 -13.97 1.06
N ALA A 1191 7.32 -13.65 -0.23
CA ALA A 1191 8.29 -14.32 -1.09
C ALA A 1191 9.72 -14.22 -0.52
N ALA A 1192 10.14 -13.03 -0.08
CA ALA A 1192 11.44 -12.82 0.54
C ALA A 1192 11.58 -13.57 1.88
N THR A 1193 10.56 -13.52 2.74
CA THR A 1193 10.56 -14.24 4.04
C THR A 1193 10.69 -15.74 3.83
N LEU A 1194 9.95 -16.31 2.89
CA LEU A 1194 9.96 -17.75 2.60
C LEU A 1194 11.25 -18.20 1.89
N CYS A 1195 11.86 -17.37 1.05
CA CYS A 1195 13.19 -17.62 0.50
C CYS A 1195 14.25 -17.70 1.61
N LEU A 1196 14.28 -16.70 2.50
CA LEU A 1196 15.18 -16.69 3.66
C LEU A 1196 14.93 -17.88 4.59
N ALA A 1197 13.66 -18.24 4.82
CA ALA A 1197 13.26 -19.41 5.59
C ALA A 1197 13.73 -20.73 4.97
N GLN A 1198 13.64 -20.89 3.64
CA GLN A 1198 14.12 -22.08 2.95
C GLN A 1198 15.66 -22.20 3.04
N ILE A 1199 16.39 -21.09 2.87
CA ILE A 1199 17.86 -21.05 2.97
C ILE A 1199 18.33 -21.35 4.40
N ILE A 1200 17.77 -20.66 5.40
CA ILE A 1200 18.09 -20.87 6.82
C ILE A 1200 17.65 -22.27 7.26
N GLY A 1201 16.46 -22.70 6.84
CA GLY A 1201 15.90 -24.00 7.17
C GLY A 1201 16.74 -25.16 6.62
N SER A 1202 17.17 -25.09 5.36
CA SER A 1202 18.05 -26.10 4.75
C SER A 1202 19.45 -26.08 5.37
N THR A 1203 19.98 -24.90 5.68
CA THR A 1203 21.25 -24.76 6.44
C THR A 1203 21.13 -25.43 7.83
N ALA A 1204 20.04 -25.20 8.57
CA ALA A 1204 19.80 -25.81 9.87
C ALA A 1204 19.68 -27.34 9.80
N VAL A 1205 19.11 -27.89 8.71
CA VAL A 1205 19.06 -29.34 8.44
C VAL A 1205 20.45 -29.92 8.18
N LEU A 1206 21.30 -29.25 7.39
CA LEU A 1206 22.69 -29.68 7.16
C LEU A 1206 23.52 -29.66 8.45
N VAL A 1207 23.41 -28.58 9.24
CA VAL A 1207 24.08 -28.47 10.55
C VAL A 1207 23.58 -29.54 11.52
N ALA A 1208 22.27 -29.80 11.58
CA ALA A 1208 21.70 -30.86 12.43
C ALA A 1208 22.24 -32.26 12.08
N ARG A 1209 22.39 -32.59 10.78
CA ARG A 1209 22.96 -33.87 10.34
C ARG A 1209 24.42 -34.05 10.78
N ALA A 1210 25.15 -32.96 11.03
CA ALA A 1210 26.50 -33.00 11.62
C ALA A 1210 26.47 -33.06 13.17
N THR A 1211 25.76 -32.14 13.82
CA THR A 1211 25.94 -31.81 15.26
C THR A 1211 24.78 -32.21 16.18
N ALA A 1212 23.57 -32.48 15.69
CA ALA A 1212 22.42 -32.69 16.57
C ALA A 1212 22.51 -34.05 17.31
N PRO A 1213 22.05 -34.15 18.58
CA PRO A 1213 22.06 -35.41 19.33
C PRO A 1213 21.28 -36.55 18.66
N ASN A 1214 20.35 -36.22 17.77
CA ASN A 1214 19.52 -37.15 16.99
C ASN A 1214 19.85 -37.18 15.49
N ARG A 1215 21.08 -36.81 15.11
CA ARG A 1215 21.57 -36.70 13.72
C ARG A 1215 21.29 -37.93 12.83
N ILE A 1216 21.33 -39.14 13.37
CA ILE A 1216 21.24 -40.43 12.64
C ILE A 1216 19.99 -41.25 13.06
N GLY A 1217 19.37 -40.90 14.18
CA GLY A 1217 18.26 -41.64 14.78
C GLY A 1217 17.73 -40.92 16.02
N PRO A 1218 16.64 -41.40 16.64
CA PRO A 1218 15.88 -40.65 17.65
C PRO A 1218 16.72 -40.14 18.85
N GLY A 1219 17.68 -40.94 19.32
CA GLY A 1219 18.60 -40.57 20.41
C GLY A 1219 17.89 -40.14 21.70
N GLY A 1220 18.57 -39.36 22.54
CA GLY A 1220 17.96 -38.77 23.75
C GLY A 1220 16.90 -37.69 23.48
N VAL A 1221 16.60 -37.38 22.21
CA VAL A 1221 15.58 -36.38 21.82
C VAL A 1221 14.19 -37.02 21.72
N PHE A 1222 14.11 -38.26 21.20
CA PHE A 1222 12.92 -39.09 21.19
C PHE A 1222 13.24 -40.44 21.83
N PRO A 1223 13.55 -40.46 23.15
CA PRO A 1223 14.07 -41.64 23.82
C PRO A 1223 13.00 -42.74 23.83
N ASP A 1224 13.40 -44.01 23.72
CA ASP A 1224 12.45 -45.12 23.65
C ASP A 1224 11.72 -45.30 24.99
N LEU A 1225 10.40 -45.20 24.97
CA LEU A 1225 9.55 -45.26 26.17
C LEU A 1225 8.97 -46.66 26.40
N ALA A 1226 9.06 -47.58 25.44
CA ALA A 1226 8.63 -48.96 25.59
C ALA A 1226 9.67 -49.83 26.33
N LEU A 1227 10.94 -49.39 26.36
CA LEU A 1227 12.01 -50.03 27.13
C LEU A 1227 12.01 -49.68 28.63
N TRP A 1228 11.14 -48.77 29.10
CA TRP A 1228 11.11 -48.36 30.50
C TRP A 1228 10.23 -49.25 31.38
N ASN A 1229 10.80 -49.70 32.50
CA ASN A 1229 10.07 -50.39 33.56
C ASN A 1229 9.86 -49.41 34.73
N PRO A 1230 8.60 -49.09 35.13
CA PRO A 1230 8.29 -48.17 36.23
C PRO A 1230 8.82 -48.57 37.62
N LYS A 1231 9.47 -49.73 37.76
CA LYS A 1231 10.11 -50.21 39.00
C LYS A 1231 11.56 -49.73 39.19
N PHE A 1232 12.17 -49.08 38.20
CA PHE A 1232 13.53 -48.52 38.29
C PHE A 1232 13.53 -47.05 38.75
N SER A 1233 14.72 -46.48 39.00
CA SER A 1233 14.85 -45.11 39.49
C SER A 1233 14.42 -44.08 38.45
N TYR A 1234 14.10 -42.86 38.89
CA TYR A 1234 13.82 -41.74 37.97
C TYR A 1234 15.03 -41.43 37.07
N LEU A 1235 16.26 -41.65 37.56
CA LEU A 1235 17.49 -41.50 36.77
C LEU A 1235 17.60 -42.51 35.62
N ASP A 1236 16.94 -43.67 35.74
CA ASP A 1236 16.86 -44.71 34.71
C ASP A 1236 15.67 -44.48 33.75
N SER A 1237 14.87 -43.42 33.96
CA SER A 1237 13.75 -43.09 33.09
C SER A 1237 14.24 -42.51 31.76
N PRO A 1238 13.69 -42.91 30.60
CA PRO A 1238 13.99 -42.27 29.33
C PRO A 1238 13.65 -40.77 29.34
N LEU A 1239 12.73 -40.33 30.21
CA LEU A 1239 12.36 -38.92 30.43
C LEU A 1239 13.41 -38.11 31.21
N ALA A 1240 14.45 -38.74 31.78
CA ALA A 1240 15.57 -38.03 32.40
C ALA A 1240 16.52 -37.37 31.37
N ASN A 1241 16.42 -37.73 30.08
CA ASN A 1241 17.19 -37.10 29.01
C ASN A 1241 16.81 -35.62 28.85
N TRP A 1242 17.75 -34.71 29.13
CA TRP A 1242 17.51 -33.26 28.99
C TRP A 1242 17.22 -32.83 27.55
N GLN A 1243 17.71 -33.58 26.56
CA GLN A 1243 17.56 -33.26 25.14
C GLN A 1243 16.09 -33.37 24.68
N PHE A 1244 15.32 -34.31 25.24
CA PHE A 1244 13.87 -34.44 25.04
C PHE A 1244 13.15 -33.16 25.48
N TRP A 1245 13.43 -32.69 26.70
CA TRP A 1245 12.81 -31.49 27.26
C TRP A 1245 13.18 -30.22 26.51
N ILE A 1246 14.46 -30.03 26.16
CA ILE A 1246 14.87 -28.85 25.36
C ILE A 1246 14.23 -28.88 23.97
N ALA A 1247 14.19 -30.03 23.29
CA ALA A 1247 13.53 -30.13 21.98
C ALA A 1247 12.03 -29.79 22.04
N LEU A 1248 11.32 -30.26 23.08
CA LEU A 1248 9.91 -29.93 23.34
C LEU A 1248 9.73 -28.44 23.65
N ILE A 1249 10.53 -27.89 24.56
CA ILE A 1249 10.50 -26.46 24.92
C ILE A 1249 10.72 -25.60 23.67
N CYS A 1250 11.67 -25.95 22.79
CA CYS A 1250 11.86 -25.26 21.52
C CYS A 1250 10.58 -25.24 20.67
N GLN A 1251 9.80 -26.34 20.59
CA GLN A 1251 8.57 -26.36 19.81
C GLN A 1251 7.44 -25.55 20.46
N LEU A 1252 7.31 -25.59 21.79
CA LEU A 1252 6.30 -24.80 22.52
C LEU A 1252 6.60 -23.29 22.48
N VAL A 1253 7.88 -22.91 22.56
CA VAL A 1253 8.34 -21.52 22.44
C VAL A 1253 7.98 -20.92 21.08
N ILE A 1254 8.16 -21.66 19.98
CA ILE A 1254 7.76 -21.24 18.61
C ILE A 1254 6.32 -20.74 18.59
N VAL A 1255 5.41 -21.55 19.15
CA VAL A 1255 3.96 -21.29 19.20
C VAL A 1255 3.63 -20.07 20.06
N ALA A 1256 4.24 -19.97 21.25
CA ALA A 1256 4.05 -18.83 22.15
C ALA A 1256 4.51 -17.50 21.51
N GLY A 1257 5.65 -17.51 20.81
CA GLY A 1257 6.14 -16.34 20.08
C GLY A 1257 5.23 -15.92 18.92
N TYR A 1258 4.66 -16.88 18.17
CA TYR A 1258 3.65 -16.57 17.16
C TYR A 1258 2.39 -15.94 17.77
N PHE A 1259 1.90 -16.45 18.89
CA PHE A 1259 0.74 -15.88 19.59
C PHE A 1259 0.97 -14.41 20.00
N ILE A 1260 2.11 -14.12 20.62
CA ILE A 1260 2.48 -12.77 21.08
C ILE A 1260 2.65 -11.79 19.91
N LEU A 1261 3.30 -12.22 18.82
CA LEU A 1261 3.63 -11.34 17.69
C LEU A 1261 2.48 -11.17 16.70
N PHE A 1262 1.65 -12.20 16.48
CA PHE A 1262 0.54 -12.13 15.52
C PHE A 1262 -0.47 -11.05 15.88
N ARG A 1263 -0.94 -10.96 17.14
CA ARG A 1263 -1.86 -9.88 17.55
C ARG A 1263 -1.23 -8.50 17.35
N ARG A 1264 0.05 -8.33 17.67
CA ARG A 1264 0.76 -7.06 17.53
C ARG A 1264 0.87 -6.61 16.07
N GLU A 1265 1.18 -7.52 15.15
CA GLU A 1265 1.38 -7.19 13.74
C GLU A 1265 0.05 -7.15 12.94
N GLN A 1266 -1.01 -7.80 13.43
CA GLN A 1266 -2.39 -7.54 12.95
C GLN A 1266 -2.88 -6.14 13.32
N LEU A 1267 -2.57 -5.65 14.54
CA LEU A 1267 -2.95 -4.30 14.99
C LEU A 1267 -2.09 -3.17 14.39
N SER A 1268 -0.95 -3.49 13.77
CA SER A 1268 -0.13 -2.55 13.00
C SER A 1268 -0.28 -2.77 11.48
N LYS A 1269 -1.47 -3.16 11.04
CA LYS A 1269 -1.81 -3.26 9.63
C LYS A 1269 -1.89 -1.88 8.96
N PRO A 1270 -1.62 -1.82 7.64
CA PRO A 1270 -2.04 -0.72 6.79
C PRO A 1270 -3.53 -0.86 6.38
#